data_AF-A0A3M2G1Q0-F1
#
_entry.id   AF-A0A3M2G1Q0-F1
#
_cell.length_a   1.000
_cell.length_b   1.000
_cell.length_c   1.000
_cell.angle_alpha   90.00
_cell.angle_beta   90.00
_cell.angle_gamma   90.00
#
_symmetry.space_group_name_H-M   'P 1'
#
loop_
_entity.id
_entity.type
_entity.pdbx_description
1 polymer ?
#
loop_
_entity_poly.entity_id
_entity_poly.type
_entity_poly.pdbx_seq_one_letter_code
_entity_poly.pdbx_strand_id
1 'polypeptide(L)'
;PDDPGWCGSWNGFFGKRPNADQESFYVMDDNYYDAWNFYPDARDRTRRGLGLRVEVRGFQWANPQAQNVIFWHYDIVNESTTTYEDIVFGLYMDSGVGGSAVSCDGIAESDDDNAFYNRDFGLNLVYTWDKGGHGVSLRSNCEDTGYLGYAYLETPGNPFDGLDNDDDGIVDEMRDSGPGEKIEGQDAIRAYVQAHYDLAAFEATYGPLEERPAYVAGVWWTGDEDMDWLAEFNDTGADGIFENDDNPADTGEGDGIPTPGEPNFDRTDINESDMIGLTGFKMNRIRAGAGAPSSETDNIVFFNNEREWPRRLYEQFTHPDPDVRFDDPLVLNYNIGFLFASGPFRLEAGRRERFSLALAYGDDLTELETNVETVQSIYNANYQFATPPPLPTVQAFAGDGYVTLVWDNVAEKGIDPVTNRNDFEGYRIYRATDPNFLDAQVITNARGTGPLGNGRPIAQFDLDNGISGFSDLTVEGTAYWLGEDTGIVHTFTDSTVTNGQTYYYAVTAYDRGSEEFRFYPSENAITISRTPRGGTILPSNAVEVRPNKPVAGYVPASVLDGSLQHVNGSGTGSVQVQVKHPALVPDGHTFRLTMEGLADSVRAMTYRMTDETTGEVVFDTGLDLEGRGVGPVGAGLLPVIETPLTVELDTLATGFVEGNPAIAFTTRYASPLSINLRRPGFPEDLLITFADTPLDTSRAAIGTPAIPARFKIVTAGSGLQLDFRFRDVNGDGTLSAPEEFIDVLTPEAEGSTRLRPTWRIQVDAAAGETPEAPGDGDVYRVALRVPFGPGEAFTFTTRGAYVDASLARQAFQEEEPYVVPNPYVASASFEPERFAVSGRGVRRMEFRAIPAGASIRIYTVRGELVRVLHHDGGTTGMVPWDLRTKDNLDVAPGLYVFHVDAGDLGQYVGKFAIIK
;
A
#
# COMPACT_ATOMS: atom_id res chain seq x y z
N PRO A 1 14.69 3.53 19.64
CA PRO A 1 13.48 4.24 20.11
C PRO A 1 13.25 3.92 21.59
N ASP A 2 12.90 4.90 22.40
CA ASP A 2 12.24 4.62 23.68
C ASP A 2 11.04 3.72 23.35
N ASP A 3 10.90 2.57 24.02
CA ASP A 3 9.85 1.59 23.71
C ASP A 3 8.57 2.01 24.47
N PRO A 4 7.54 2.55 23.78
CA PRO A 4 6.28 2.94 24.41
C PRO A 4 5.43 1.72 24.82
N GLY A 5 5.89 0.49 24.58
CA GLY A 5 5.18 -0.75 24.88
C GLY A 5 4.39 -1.32 23.70
N TRP A 6 4.56 -0.78 22.49
CA TRP A 6 3.84 -1.20 21.28
C TRP A 6 4.52 -2.39 20.59
N CYS A 7 4.41 -3.56 21.21
CA CYS A 7 5.03 -4.78 20.69
C CYS A 7 4.53 -5.10 19.27
N GLY A 8 5.46 -5.16 18.31
CA GLY A 8 5.15 -5.49 16.91
C GLY A 8 4.81 -4.30 16.01
N SER A 9 4.75 -3.09 16.57
CA SER A 9 4.50 -1.85 15.83
C SER A 9 5.79 -1.03 15.68
N TRP A 10 5.87 -0.24 14.60
CA TRP A 10 6.91 0.77 14.45
C TRP A 10 6.63 1.94 15.41
N ASN A 11 7.66 2.40 16.14
CA ASN A 11 7.58 3.63 16.95
C ASN A 11 7.93 4.84 16.08
N GLY A 12 6.92 5.32 15.34
CA GLY A 12 7.04 6.45 14.45
C GLY A 12 7.11 7.79 15.17
N PHE A 13 7.46 8.84 14.43
CA PHE A 13 7.46 10.20 14.99
C PHE A 13 6.06 10.62 15.48
N PHE A 14 4.99 10.18 14.84
CA PHE A 14 3.59 10.46 15.21
C PHE A 14 2.93 9.30 15.96
N GLY A 15 3.72 8.53 16.70
CA GLY A 15 3.25 7.37 17.47
C GLY A 15 3.15 6.10 16.64
N LYS A 16 2.07 5.32 16.81
CA LYS A 16 1.81 4.12 15.98
C LYS A 16 1.40 4.45 14.56
N ARG A 17 1.04 5.71 14.29
CA ARG A 17 0.64 6.22 12.99
C ARG A 17 1.88 6.58 12.15
N PRO A 18 2.23 5.83 11.09
CA PRO A 18 3.22 6.27 10.13
C PRO A 18 2.60 7.31 9.19
N ASN A 19 3.10 8.54 9.19
CA ASN A 19 2.69 9.59 8.26
C ASN A 19 3.47 9.59 6.94
N ALA A 20 4.66 8.97 6.93
CA ALA A 20 5.52 8.83 5.75
C ALA A 20 5.53 7.38 5.26
N ASP A 21 5.64 7.19 3.94
CA ASP A 21 5.75 5.86 3.32
C ASP A 21 6.99 5.10 3.83
N GLN A 22 8.07 5.83 4.08
CA GLN A 22 9.26 5.29 4.72
C GLN A 22 9.76 6.24 5.82
N GLU A 23 9.95 5.67 7.00
CA GLU A 23 10.62 6.33 8.11
C GLU A 23 11.88 5.55 8.51
N SER A 24 12.94 6.27 8.87
CA SER A 24 14.14 5.69 9.47
C SER A 24 14.46 6.37 10.79
N PHE A 25 15.07 5.65 11.72
CA PHE A 25 15.45 6.18 13.03
C PHE A 25 16.82 5.63 13.45
N TYR A 26 17.70 6.52 13.91
CA TYR A 26 18.93 6.14 14.60
C TYR A 26 19.31 7.18 15.65
N VAL A 27 20.25 6.82 16.53
CA VAL A 27 20.75 7.69 17.60
C VAL A 27 22.26 7.75 17.50
N MET A 28 22.83 8.94 17.68
CA MET A 28 24.25 9.18 17.78
C MET A 28 24.60 10.00 19.02
N ASP A 29 25.82 9.84 19.53
CA ASP A 29 26.36 10.60 20.66
C ASP A 29 27.85 10.90 20.46
N ASP A 30 28.38 11.81 21.28
CA ASP A 30 29.79 12.20 21.26
C ASP A 30 30.56 11.81 22.54
N ASN A 31 30.03 10.86 23.31
CA ASN A 31 30.54 10.50 24.64
C ASN A 31 32.01 10.04 24.65
N TYR A 32 32.55 9.62 23.50
CA TYR A 32 33.94 9.15 23.37
C TYR A 32 34.83 10.11 22.58
N TYR A 33 34.33 11.28 22.19
CA TYR A 33 35.08 12.24 21.38
C TYR A 33 36.16 12.97 22.20
N ASP A 34 37.41 12.52 22.11
CA ASP A 34 38.52 12.90 22.99
C ASP A 34 39.47 13.97 22.41
N ALA A 35 39.07 14.65 21.33
CA ALA A 35 39.87 15.70 20.70
C ALA A 35 40.22 16.86 21.65
N TRP A 36 39.39 17.09 22.68
CA TRP A 36 39.61 18.11 23.71
C TRP A 36 39.50 17.50 25.11
N ASN A 37 40.31 18.01 26.04
CA ASN A 37 40.27 17.60 27.45
C ASN A 37 39.12 18.29 28.21
N PHE A 38 37.90 18.06 27.74
CA PHE A 38 36.66 18.53 28.32
C PHE A 38 35.87 17.32 28.88
N TYR A 39 35.08 17.57 29.92
CA TYR A 39 34.27 16.55 30.60
C TYR A 39 32.90 17.17 30.88
N PRO A 40 31.90 16.91 30.02
CA PRO A 40 30.62 17.60 30.06
C PRO A 40 29.73 17.13 31.23
N ASP A 41 29.94 15.91 31.74
CA ASP A 41 29.12 15.33 32.79
C ASP A 41 29.92 15.17 34.11
N ALA A 42 29.45 15.82 35.17
CA ALA A 42 30.02 15.70 36.50
C ALA A 42 29.69 14.36 37.17
N ARG A 43 28.64 13.67 36.74
CA ARG A 43 28.19 12.36 37.24
C ARG A 43 29.02 11.21 36.64
N ASP A 44 29.49 11.38 35.40
CA ASP A 44 30.31 10.40 34.70
C ASP A 44 31.52 11.05 34.01
N ARG A 45 32.70 10.91 34.64
CA ARG A 45 33.97 11.45 34.13
C ARG A 45 34.58 10.62 32.98
N THR A 46 33.93 9.53 32.56
CA THR A 46 34.36 8.78 31.37
C THR A 46 33.80 9.39 30.09
N ARG A 47 32.72 10.17 30.18
CA ARG A 47 32.14 10.91 29.06
C ARG A 47 33.04 12.08 28.63
N ARG A 48 33.16 12.22 27.31
CA ARG A 48 33.88 13.25 26.54
C ARG A 48 32.89 13.96 25.62
N GLY A 49 33.41 14.68 24.62
CA GLY A 49 32.58 15.53 23.76
C GLY A 49 31.84 16.60 24.57
N LEU A 50 30.69 17.01 24.06
CA LEU A 50 29.70 17.90 24.66
C LEU A 50 28.63 17.12 25.46
N GLY A 51 28.63 15.78 25.41
CA GLY A 51 27.66 14.97 26.14
C GLY A 51 26.25 15.16 25.59
N LEU A 52 26.16 15.28 24.26
CA LEU A 52 24.92 15.44 23.52
C LEU A 52 24.49 14.08 22.96
N ARG A 53 23.19 13.82 22.99
CA ARG A 53 22.53 12.75 22.23
C ARG A 53 21.78 13.38 21.09
N VAL A 54 21.91 12.84 19.88
CA VAL A 54 21.14 13.27 18.73
C VAL A 54 20.32 12.09 18.24
N GLU A 55 19.00 12.21 18.32
CA GLU A 55 18.05 11.34 17.64
C GLU A 55 17.86 11.86 16.22
N VAL A 56 17.94 10.98 15.23
CA VAL A 56 17.78 11.37 13.83
C VAL A 56 16.68 10.54 13.20
N ARG A 57 15.74 11.23 12.57
CA ARG A 57 14.67 10.64 11.78
C ARG A 57 14.75 11.09 10.33
N GLY A 58 14.51 10.14 9.42
CA GLY A 58 14.38 10.42 7.99
C GLY A 58 12.98 10.07 7.52
N PHE A 59 12.32 10.98 6.79
CA PHE A 59 10.99 10.76 6.20
C PHE A 59 11.05 10.85 4.66
N GLN A 60 10.30 9.98 3.99
CA GLN A 60 10.16 9.96 2.54
C GLN A 60 8.75 9.50 2.14
N TRP A 61 8.18 10.16 1.13
CA TRP A 61 6.86 9.86 0.56
C TRP A 61 6.99 9.43 -0.90
N ALA A 62 6.20 8.43 -1.31
CA ALA A 62 6.06 7.97 -2.69
C ALA A 62 5.21 8.93 -3.54
N ASN A 63 4.51 9.86 -2.91
CA ASN A 63 3.71 10.86 -3.60
C ASN A 63 4.59 11.66 -4.58
N PRO A 64 4.16 11.85 -5.84
CA PRO A 64 4.98 12.47 -6.89
C PRO A 64 5.46 13.89 -6.58
N GLN A 65 4.76 14.62 -5.71
CA GLN A 65 5.20 15.95 -5.29
C GLN A 65 6.39 15.92 -4.31
N ALA A 66 6.59 14.81 -3.60
CA ALA A 66 7.60 14.66 -2.54
C ALA A 66 8.61 13.54 -2.82
N GLN A 67 8.44 12.77 -3.90
CA GLN A 67 9.29 11.61 -4.22
C GLN A 67 10.78 11.95 -4.37
N ASN A 68 11.09 13.19 -4.77
CA ASN A 68 12.45 13.71 -4.97
C ASN A 68 12.96 14.47 -3.74
N VAL A 69 12.46 14.15 -2.54
CA VAL A 69 12.86 14.78 -1.29
C VAL A 69 13.07 13.75 -0.19
N ILE A 70 14.10 13.94 0.62
CA ILE A 70 14.26 13.27 1.91
C ILE A 70 14.27 14.32 3.01
N PHE A 71 13.38 14.19 3.99
CA PHE A 71 13.34 15.07 5.15
C PHE A 71 14.17 14.46 6.26
N TRP A 72 14.97 15.26 6.94
CA TRP A 72 15.77 14.86 8.07
C TRP A 72 15.42 15.72 9.27
N HIS A 73 14.98 15.08 10.34
CA HIS A 73 14.68 15.68 11.62
C HIS A 73 15.73 15.26 12.65
N TYR A 74 16.28 16.24 13.36
CA TYR A 74 17.32 16.06 14.36
C TYR A 74 16.80 16.58 15.71
N ASP A 75 16.85 15.70 16.70
CA ASP A 75 16.41 15.92 18.06
C ASP A 75 17.66 15.88 18.96
N ILE A 76 18.14 17.04 19.38
CA ILE A 76 19.43 17.21 20.09
C ILE A 76 19.17 17.41 21.57
N VAL A 77 19.59 16.45 22.40
CA VAL A 77 19.41 16.45 23.84
C VAL A 77 20.74 16.65 24.55
N ASN A 78 20.80 17.61 25.47
CA ASN A 78 21.92 17.75 26.40
C ASN A 78 21.75 16.78 27.57
N GLU A 79 22.28 15.57 27.44
CA GLU A 79 22.22 14.58 28.53
C GLU A 79 23.17 14.87 29.68
N SER A 80 24.06 15.86 29.54
CA SER A 80 25.14 16.15 30.50
C SER A 80 24.67 16.95 31.72
N THR A 81 25.60 17.35 32.60
CA THR A 81 25.32 18.30 33.70
C THR A 81 25.80 19.71 33.39
N THR A 82 26.30 19.97 32.19
CA THR A 82 26.83 21.28 31.81
C THR A 82 25.78 22.06 31.04
N THR A 83 25.51 23.29 31.45
CA THR A 83 24.76 24.28 30.67
C THR A 83 25.71 24.97 29.70
N TYR A 84 25.33 25.02 28.42
CA TYR A 84 26.06 25.74 27.37
C TYR A 84 25.37 27.09 27.15
N GLU A 85 26.08 28.19 27.41
CA GLU A 85 25.50 29.54 27.30
C GLU A 85 25.45 30.04 25.85
N ASP A 86 26.48 29.73 25.07
CA ASP A 86 26.62 30.17 23.67
C ASP A 86 26.99 28.95 22.80
N ILE A 87 26.01 28.19 22.33
CA ILE A 87 26.22 27.10 21.36
C ILE A 87 25.77 27.52 19.97
N VAL A 88 26.54 27.13 18.95
CA VAL A 88 26.17 27.28 17.54
C VAL A 88 25.99 25.88 16.99
N PHE A 89 24.80 25.60 16.46
CA PHE A 89 24.58 24.41 15.67
C PHE A 89 25.01 24.70 14.23
N GLY A 90 25.67 23.74 13.59
CA GLY A 90 26.00 23.86 12.18
C GLY A 90 26.19 22.50 11.55
N LEU A 91 25.84 22.40 10.27
CA LEU A 91 25.97 21.19 9.48
C LEU A 91 26.96 21.44 8.36
N TYR A 92 27.89 20.51 8.21
CA TYR A 92 28.87 20.51 7.13
C TYR A 92 28.41 19.59 6.01
N MET A 93 28.55 20.06 4.79
CA MET A 93 28.25 19.29 3.60
C MET A 93 29.40 19.31 2.61
N ASP A 94 29.68 18.15 2.02
CA ASP A 94 30.69 17.91 1.00
C ASP A 94 29.98 17.21 -0.18
N SER A 95 29.47 18.01 -1.10
CA SER A 95 28.64 17.52 -2.21
C SER A 95 29.55 17.19 -3.38
N GLY A 96 29.62 15.90 -3.74
CA GLY A 96 30.34 15.41 -4.93
C GLY A 96 29.34 14.94 -5.98
N VAL A 97 28.75 15.88 -6.72
CA VAL A 97 27.72 15.55 -7.73
C VAL A 97 28.39 14.76 -8.86
N GLY A 98 27.73 13.71 -9.36
CA GLY A 98 28.32 12.82 -10.37
C GLY A 98 29.36 11.80 -9.86
N GLY A 99 29.82 11.95 -8.61
CA GLY A 99 30.70 11.01 -7.90
C GLY A 99 32.16 11.45 -7.82
N SER A 100 33.05 10.52 -7.46
CA SER A 100 34.51 10.80 -7.32
C SER A 100 35.36 10.19 -8.43
N ALA A 101 34.73 9.47 -9.35
CA ALA A 101 35.40 8.88 -10.50
C ALA A 101 35.56 9.93 -11.63
N VAL A 102 36.39 9.62 -12.61
CA VAL A 102 36.57 10.47 -13.79
C VAL A 102 35.52 10.13 -14.83
N SER A 103 34.68 11.08 -15.22
CA SER A 103 33.68 10.91 -16.28
C SER A 103 34.27 11.14 -17.68
N CYS A 104 33.38 11.32 -18.66
CA CYS A 104 33.71 11.51 -20.06
C CYS A 104 34.31 12.88 -20.39
N ASP A 105 34.19 13.86 -19.49
CA ASP A 105 34.84 15.17 -19.62
C ASP A 105 36.35 15.15 -19.26
N GLY A 106 36.81 14.07 -18.60
CA GLY A 106 38.20 13.85 -18.21
C GLY A 106 38.61 14.54 -16.91
N ILE A 107 37.66 15.06 -16.14
CA ILE A 107 37.84 15.61 -14.79
C ILE A 107 37.25 14.58 -13.80
N ALA A 108 37.67 14.60 -12.54
CA ALA A 108 36.98 13.81 -11.51
C ALA A 108 35.81 14.66 -11.01
N GLU A 109 34.57 14.17 -11.08
CA GLU A 109 33.38 15.05 -10.91
C GLU A 109 33.40 15.89 -9.62
N SER A 110 33.86 15.30 -8.51
CA SER A 110 34.03 16.03 -7.26
C SER A 110 35.00 17.24 -7.29
N ASP A 111 35.74 17.46 -8.39
CA ASP A 111 36.71 18.55 -8.54
C ASP A 111 36.13 19.76 -9.31
N ASP A 112 34.93 19.69 -9.90
CA ASP A 112 34.32 20.81 -10.65
C ASP A 112 32.87 21.16 -10.27
N ASP A 113 32.43 20.69 -9.11
CA ASP A 113 31.20 21.13 -8.44
C ASP A 113 31.15 22.64 -8.20
N ASN A 114 29.94 23.19 -8.24
CA ASN A 114 29.64 24.55 -7.83
C ASN A 114 28.50 24.57 -6.81
N ALA A 115 28.47 25.61 -5.97
CA ALA A 115 27.41 25.83 -5.00
C ALA A 115 26.86 27.25 -5.10
N PHE A 116 25.58 27.38 -4.82
CA PHE A 116 24.92 28.66 -4.67
C PHE A 116 23.94 28.58 -3.51
N TYR A 117 23.63 29.72 -2.90
CA TYR A 117 22.57 29.82 -1.90
C TYR A 117 21.57 30.90 -2.33
N ASN A 118 20.30 30.56 -2.29
CA ASN A 118 19.21 31.50 -2.52
C ASN A 118 18.62 31.93 -1.16
N ARG A 119 18.53 33.25 -0.93
CA ARG A 119 17.90 33.85 0.25
C ARG A 119 16.55 34.52 -0.05
N ASP A 120 16.04 34.35 -1.26
CA ASP A 120 14.68 34.81 -1.58
C ASP A 120 13.70 34.14 -0.61
N PHE A 121 12.78 34.94 -0.08
CA PHE A 121 11.82 34.54 0.95
C PHE A 121 11.04 33.30 0.50
N GLY A 122 11.02 32.24 1.32
CA GLY A 122 10.29 31.00 1.05
C GLY A 122 11.08 29.85 0.41
N LEU A 123 12.36 30.04 0.05
CA LEU A 123 13.18 28.95 -0.49
C LEU A 123 14.28 28.45 0.47
N ASN A 124 14.94 29.34 1.22
CA ASN A 124 16.02 29.00 2.17
C ASN A 124 16.87 27.82 1.67
N LEU A 125 17.48 27.97 0.48
CA LEU A 125 17.99 26.85 -0.30
C LEU A 125 19.48 27.03 -0.57
N VAL A 126 20.29 26.04 -0.19
CA VAL A 126 21.64 25.88 -0.72
C VAL A 126 21.62 24.76 -1.73
N TYR A 127 22.17 24.95 -2.93
CA TYR A 127 22.21 23.91 -3.94
C TYR A 127 23.57 23.77 -4.59
N THR A 128 23.84 22.56 -5.07
CA THR A 128 25.08 22.15 -5.72
C THR A 128 24.79 21.45 -7.04
N TRP A 129 25.70 21.62 -8.00
CA TRP A 129 25.61 20.98 -9.31
C TRP A 129 26.99 20.74 -9.90
N ASP A 130 27.07 19.72 -10.74
CA ASP A 130 28.25 19.48 -11.57
C ASP A 130 28.25 20.43 -12.78
N LYS A 131 29.42 20.98 -13.11
CA LYS A 131 29.55 21.93 -14.22
C LYS A 131 29.50 21.26 -15.58
N GLY A 132 30.05 20.05 -15.70
CA GLY A 132 30.02 19.24 -16.92
C GLY A 132 28.62 18.74 -17.25
N GLY A 133 27.76 18.64 -16.24
CA GLY A 133 26.46 17.98 -16.29
C GLY A 133 26.58 16.46 -16.40
N HIS A 134 27.73 15.89 -16.05
CA HIS A 134 28.04 14.48 -16.28
C HIS A 134 28.54 13.77 -15.03
N GLY A 135 28.40 12.44 -15.01
CA GLY A 135 28.79 11.63 -13.88
C GLY A 135 29.04 10.17 -14.23
N VAL A 136 29.44 9.40 -13.22
CA VAL A 136 29.77 7.98 -13.38
C VAL A 136 28.73 7.11 -12.69
N SER A 137 28.09 6.23 -13.48
CA SER A 137 27.14 5.23 -12.99
C SER A 137 27.61 3.80 -13.28
N LEU A 138 26.79 2.81 -12.88
CA LEU A 138 27.01 1.41 -13.24
C LEU A 138 26.83 1.12 -14.74
N ARG A 139 26.15 2.01 -15.48
CA ARG A 139 25.80 1.85 -16.90
C ARG A 139 26.80 2.56 -17.83
N SER A 140 27.18 3.78 -17.47
CA SER A 140 28.00 4.66 -18.28
C SER A 140 28.94 5.49 -17.40
N ASN A 141 30.07 5.91 -17.95
CA ASN A 141 30.94 6.91 -17.35
C ASN A 141 30.61 8.34 -17.83
N CYS A 142 29.38 8.56 -18.29
CA CYS A 142 28.90 9.79 -18.92
C CYS A 142 27.37 9.86 -18.78
N GLU A 143 26.84 9.58 -17.59
CA GLU A 143 25.42 9.82 -17.31
C GLU A 143 25.18 11.29 -17.01
N ASP A 144 23.97 11.78 -17.27
CA ASP A 144 23.59 13.14 -16.90
C ASP A 144 23.44 13.28 -15.37
N THR A 145 23.83 14.42 -14.83
CA THR A 145 23.68 14.76 -13.40
C THR A 145 22.65 15.86 -13.19
N GLY A 146 21.89 15.77 -12.10
CA GLY A 146 20.96 16.82 -11.66
C GLY A 146 21.56 17.79 -10.64
N TYR A 147 20.68 18.52 -9.96
CA TYR A 147 20.96 19.44 -8.87
C TYR A 147 20.61 18.81 -7.52
N LEU A 148 21.45 19.08 -6.52
CA LEU A 148 21.27 18.65 -5.14
C LEU A 148 21.06 19.87 -4.24
N GLY A 149 19.89 19.97 -3.62
CA GLY A 149 19.50 21.08 -2.75
C GLY A 149 19.31 20.69 -1.29
N TYR A 150 19.60 21.64 -0.41
CA TYR A 150 19.44 21.57 1.03
C TYR A 150 18.54 22.73 1.44
N ALA A 151 17.26 22.42 1.67
CA ALA A 151 16.26 23.35 2.13
C ALA A 151 16.12 23.30 3.65
N TYR A 152 16.14 24.45 4.30
CA TYR A 152 16.01 24.55 5.75
C TYR A 152 14.55 24.67 6.13
N LEU A 153 14.16 23.89 7.13
CA LEU A 153 12.78 23.82 7.57
C LEU A 153 12.65 24.30 9.01
N GLU A 154 13.45 23.73 9.92
CA GLU A 154 13.40 24.04 11.35
C GLU A 154 14.80 24.36 11.87
N THR A 155 14.90 25.35 12.76
CA THR A 155 16.13 25.73 13.46
C THR A 155 15.90 25.71 14.97
N PRO A 156 16.96 25.62 15.81
CA PRO A 156 16.79 25.68 17.25
C PRO A 156 16.02 26.94 17.67
N GLY A 157 15.20 26.81 18.71
CA GLY A 157 14.40 27.92 19.24
C GLY A 157 15.06 28.65 20.40
N ASN A 158 14.60 29.87 20.72
CA ASN A 158 15.15 30.65 21.84
C ASN A 158 14.11 31.24 22.81
N PRO A 159 13.40 30.39 23.58
CA PRO A 159 12.26 30.81 24.37
C PRO A 159 12.60 31.47 25.70
N PHE A 160 13.72 32.17 25.77
CA PHE A 160 14.23 32.80 26.99
C PHE A 160 14.72 34.22 26.80
N ASP A 161 14.60 34.78 25.58
CA ASP A 161 15.10 36.12 25.30
C ASP A 161 13.99 37.19 25.27
N GLY A 162 12.72 36.78 25.32
CA GLY A 162 11.57 37.67 25.34
C GLY A 162 11.33 38.36 24.00
N LEU A 163 11.83 37.78 22.92
CA LEU A 163 11.63 38.22 21.55
C LEU A 163 10.79 37.17 20.80
N ASP A 164 10.11 37.64 19.76
CA ASP A 164 9.47 36.82 18.74
C ASP A 164 10.53 36.65 17.63
N ASN A 165 11.19 35.49 17.54
CA ASN A 165 12.37 35.27 16.70
C ASN A 165 12.00 34.94 15.25
N ASP A 166 10.80 34.40 15.02
CA ASP A 166 10.25 34.04 13.71
C ASP A 166 9.12 34.97 13.21
N ASP A 167 8.81 36.03 13.96
CA ASP A 167 7.86 37.10 13.64
C ASP A 167 6.42 36.59 13.45
N ASP A 168 6.03 35.55 14.20
CA ASP A 168 4.73 34.90 14.07
C ASP A 168 3.63 35.53 14.96
N GLY A 169 4.01 36.43 15.87
CA GLY A 169 3.14 37.12 16.80
C GLY A 169 3.06 36.52 18.20
N ILE A 170 3.80 35.45 18.46
CA ILE A 170 3.91 34.74 19.72
C ILE A 170 5.36 34.88 20.23
N VAL A 171 5.55 34.87 21.55
CA VAL A 171 6.88 35.11 22.16
C VAL A 171 7.22 33.94 23.05
N ASP A 172 8.47 33.48 22.94
CA ASP A 172 9.08 32.45 23.79
C ASP A 172 8.37 31.07 23.77
N GLU A 173 7.97 30.57 22.61
CA GLU A 173 7.21 29.31 22.44
C GLU A 173 8.04 28.04 22.67
N MET A 174 7.38 26.97 23.11
CA MET A 174 8.04 25.70 23.40
C MET A 174 7.20 24.48 23.03
N ARG A 175 7.78 23.61 22.20
CA ARG A 175 7.25 22.28 21.82
C ARG A 175 7.36 21.18 22.90
N ASP A 176 7.40 21.59 24.16
CA ASP A 176 7.37 20.73 25.35
C ASP A 176 6.76 21.45 26.58
N SER A 177 5.90 22.44 26.33
CA SER A 177 5.26 23.27 27.35
C SER A 177 4.11 22.52 28.07
N GLY A 178 3.53 21.51 27.42
CA GLY A 178 2.34 20.81 27.88
C GLY A 178 1.07 21.65 27.76
N PRO A 179 -0.11 21.15 28.16
CA PRO A 179 -1.40 21.70 27.72
C PRO A 179 -1.75 23.12 28.23
N GLY A 180 -0.95 23.70 29.13
CA GLY A 180 -1.19 25.05 29.65
C GLY A 180 -2.51 25.22 30.41
N GLU A 181 -3.13 26.41 30.30
CA GLU A 181 -4.39 26.76 30.94
C GLU A 181 -5.57 26.53 29.98
N LYS A 182 -6.68 25.97 30.49
CA LYS A 182 -7.93 25.88 29.72
C LYS A 182 -8.70 27.21 29.76
N ILE A 183 -8.98 27.77 28.60
CA ILE A 183 -9.81 28.98 28.44
C ILE A 183 -11.11 28.61 27.73
N GLU A 184 -12.24 28.98 28.33
CA GLU A 184 -13.57 28.71 27.80
C GLU A 184 -14.32 30.01 27.47
N GLY A 185 -14.88 30.08 26.27
CA GLY A 185 -15.63 31.19 25.72
C GLY A 185 -14.81 32.10 24.80
N GLN A 186 -15.38 32.40 23.63
CA GLN A 186 -14.73 33.20 22.57
C GLN A 186 -14.28 34.60 23.03
N ASP A 187 -15.03 35.24 23.92
CA ASP A 187 -14.66 36.54 24.50
C ASP A 187 -13.44 36.43 25.41
N ALA A 188 -13.31 35.33 26.15
CA ALA A 188 -12.18 35.07 27.05
C ALA A 188 -10.92 34.74 26.25
N ILE A 189 -11.04 33.91 25.21
CA ILE A 189 -9.95 33.61 24.27
C ILE A 189 -9.44 34.90 23.63
N ARG A 190 -10.33 35.72 23.06
CA ARG A 190 -9.92 37.02 22.46
C ARG A 190 -9.21 37.93 23.46
N ALA A 191 -9.70 38.01 24.69
CA ALA A 191 -9.09 38.85 25.72
C ALA A 191 -7.69 38.36 26.10
N TYR A 192 -7.46 37.04 26.10
CA TYR A 192 -6.14 36.46 26.32
C TYR A 192 -5.18 36.78 25.18
N VAL A 193 -5.59 36.52 23.93
CA VAL A 193 -4.75 36.79 22.73
C VAL A 193 -4.36 38.26 22.68
N GLN A 194 -5.29 39.18 22.89
CA GLN A 194 -5.00 40.62 22.91
C GLN A 194 -4.05 41.06 24.03
N ALA A 195 -3.90 40.27 25.08
CA ALA A 195 -3.05 40.57 26.21
C ALA A 195 -1.64 39.97 26.08
N HIS A 196 -1.48 38.89 25.31
CA HIS A 196 -0.24 38.12 25.25
C HIS A 196 0.40 38.07 23.85
N TYR A 197 -0.37 38.17 22.77
CA TYR A 197 0.11 38.03 21.39
C TYR A 197 0.11 39.38 20.65
N ASP A 198 0.97 39.52 19.63
CA ASP A 198 0.75 40.49 18.57
C ASP A 198 -0.27 39.93 17.57
N LEU A 199 -1.54 40.27 17.80
CA LEU A 199 -2.66 39.78 16.98
C LEU A 199 -2.48 40.06 15.48
N ALA A 200 -1.80 41.14 15.10
CA ALA A 200 -1.63 41.47 13.67
C ALA A 200 -0.61 40.55 12.98
N ALA A 201 0.45 40.15 13.69
CA ALA A 201 1.41 39.17 13.21
C ALA A 201 0.80 37.76 13.22
N PHE A 202 0.15 37.39 14.33
CA PHE A 202 -0.58 36.13 14.45
C PHE A 202 -1.59 35.91 13.31
N GLU A 203 -2.43 36.90 13.01
CA GLU A 203 -3.40 36.79 11.92
C GLU A 203 -2.77 36.78 10.53
N ALA A 204 -1.55 37.31 10.38
CA ALA A 204 -0.81 37.25 9.13
C ALA A 204 -0.20 35.86 8.87
N THR A 205 0.20 35.15 9.92
CA THR A 205 0.79 33.81 9.85
C THR A 205 -0.27 32.71 9.82
N TYR A 206 -1.18 32.71 10.81
CA TYR A 206 -2.13 31.63 11.07
C TYR A 206 -3.55 31.88 10.52
N GLY A 207 -3.80 33.09 10.01
CA GLY A 207 -5.11 33.53 9.54
C GLY A 207 -5.97 34.14 10.66
N PRO A 208 -7.20 34.60 10.34
CA PRO A 208 -8.04 35.33 11.27
C PRO A 208 -8.32 34.55 12.56
N LEU A 209 -8.21 35.20 13.72
CA LEU A 209 -8.49 34.56 15.01
C LEU A 209 -9.89 33.92 15.04
N GLU A 210 -10.88 34.57 14.40
CA GLU A 210 -12.26 34.08 14.37
C GLU A 210 -12.45 32.78 13.56
N GLU A 211 -11.48 32.41 12.74
CA GLU A 211 -11.50 31.21 11.91
C GLU A 211 -10.68 30.07 12.53
N ARG A 212 -9.90 30.34 13.59
CA ARG A 212 -9.10 29.31 14.27
C ARG A 212 -10.00 28.24 14.92
N PRO A 213 -9.68 26.94 14.79
CA PRO A 213 -10.49 25.84 15.31
C PRO A 213 -10.91 26.00 16.79
N ALA A 214 -9.96 26.25 17.69
CA ALA A 214 -10.25 26.41 19.12
C ALA A 214 -11.14 27.63 19.42
N TYR A 215 -10.98 28.73 18.66
CA TYR A 215 -11.83 29.92 18.77
C TYR A 215 -13.27 29.64 18.32
N VAL A 216 -13.46 28.90 17.22
CA VAL A 216 -14.78 28.52 16.72
C VAL A 216 -15.48 27.57 17.70
N ALA A 217 -14.75 26.61 18.27
CA ALA A 217 -15.25 25.71 19.31
C ALA A 217 -15.52 26.44 20.65
N GLY A 218 -14.83 27.56 20.89
CA GLY A 218 -14.94 28.35 22.11
C GLY A 218 -14.27 27.70 23.31
N VAL A 219 -13.30 26.81 23.08
CA VAL A 219 -12.50 26.13 24.10
C VAL A 219 -11.08 26.03 23.56
N TRP A 220 -10.10 26.49 24.35
CA TRP A 220 -8.69 26.52 23.97
C TRP A 220 -7.81 26.12 25.16
N TRP A 221 -6.73 25.39 24.89
CA TRP A 221 -5.67 25.05 25.83
C TRP A 221 -4.44 25.87 25.46
N THR A 222 -3.93 26.71 26.35
CA THR A 222 -2.92 27.71 25.97
C THR A 222 -1.56 27.15 25.55
N GLY A 223 -1.32 25.85 25.75
CA GLY A 223 -0.11 25.19 25.24
C GLY A 223 -0.26 24.61 23.82
N ASP A 224 -1.41 24.81 23.17
CA ASP A 224 -1.54 24.76 21.70
C ASP A 224 -1.56 26.22 21.26
N GLU A 225 -0.38 26.83 21.11
CA GLU A 225 -0.25 28.28 20.99
C GLU A 225 -0.90 28.84 19.72
N ASP A 226 -0.97 28.05 18.64
CA ASP A 226 -1.52 28.44 17.35
C ASP A 226 -3.05 28.22 17.23
N MET A 227 -3.66 27.46 18.14
CA MET A 227 -5.11 27.23 18.28
C MET A 227 -5.75 26.29 17.25
N ASP A 228 -5.00 25.37 16.67
CA ASP A 228 -5.53 24.39 15.72
C ASP A 228 -5.87 23.01 16.32
N TRP A 229 -5.56 22.75 17.59
CA TRP A 229 -5.93 21.51 18.27
C TRP A 229 -7.40 21.51 18.71
N LEU A 230 -8.12 20.45 18.38
CA LEU A 230 -9.50 20.22 18.84
C LEU A 230 -9.71 18.78 19.30
N ALA A 231 -10.36 18.63 20.46
CA ALA A 231 -10.62 17.31 21.04
C ALA A 231 -11.43 16.37 20.13
N GLU A 232 -12.28 16.91 19.23
CA GLU A 232 -13.05 16.07 18.29
C GLU A 232 -12.18 15.41 17.22
N PHE A 233 -11.00 15.98 16.90
CA PHE A 233 -10.16 15.58 15.77
C PHE A 233 -8.74 15.15 16.17
N ASN A 234 -8.25 15.60 17.32
CA ASN A 234 -6.84 15.46 17.72
C ASN A 234 -6.64 14.61 18.98
N ASP A 235 -7.70 14.38 19.79
CA ASP A 235 -7.67 13.64 21.07
C ASP A 235 -7.52 12.12 20.85
N THR A 236 -6.37 11.77 20.27
CA THR A 236 -5.96 10.44 19.81
C THR A 236 -5.04 9.75 20.80
N GLY A 237 -4.69 10.44 21.89
CA GLY A 237 -3.72 9.99 22.88
C GLY A 237 -2.29 9.86 22.36
N ALA A 238 -1.43 9.29 23.20
CA ALA A 238 0.03 9.31 23.01
C ALA A 238 0.52 8.47 21.81
N ASP A 239 -0.31 7.56 21.29
CA ASP A 239 0.00 6.75 20.11
C ASP A 239 -0.48 7.33 18.79
N GLY A 240 -1.20 8.46 18.82
CA GLY A 240 -1.62 9.23 17.65
C GLY A 240 -2.71 8.56 16.81
N ILE A 241 -3.39 7.54 17.33
CA ILE A 241 -4.46 6.79 16.64
C ILE A 241 -5.68 6.64 17.56
N PHE A 242 -6.86 7.08 17.09
CA PHE A 242 -8.13 6.82 17.76
C PHE A 242 -8.43 5.33 18.01
N GLU A 243 -9.14 5.06 19.10
CA GLU A 243 -9.49 3.73 19.56
C GLU A 243 -10.32 2.98 18.51
N ASN A 244 -10.00 1.71 18.34
CA ASN A 244 -10.76 0.77 17.54
C ASN A 244 -10.59 -0.66 18.08
N ASP A 245 -11.23 -1.63 17.41
CA ASP A 245 -11.21 -3.03 17.83
C ASP A 245 -9.79 -3.63 17.95
N ASP A 246 -8.83 -3.11 17.17
CA ASP A 246 -7.44 -3.56 17.12
C ASP A 246 -6.47 -2.65 17.91
N ASN A 247 -6.86 -1.40 18.20
CA ASN A 247 -6.09 -0.44 18.99
C ASN A 247 -6.94 0.09 20.17
N PRO A 248 -6.84 -0.49 21.38
CA PRO A 248 -7.58 0.01 22.53
C PRO A 248 -7.05 1.38 22.98
N ALA A 249 -7.94 2.18 23.58
CA ALA A 249 -7.59 3.53 24.02
C ALA A 249 -6.32 3.58 24.86
N ASP A 250 -5.45 4.54 24.55
CA ASP A 250 -4.15 4.70 25.17
C ASP A 250 -4.10 5.88 26.17
N THR A 251 -2.91 6.42 26.47
CA THR A 251 -2.80 7.48 27.48
C THR A 251 -3.18 8.83 26.89
N GLY A 252 -4.13 9.52 27.51
CA GLY A 252 -4.59 10.85 27.09
C GLY A 252 -5.84 10.80 26.22
N GLU A 253 -6.10 9.67 25.57
CA GLU A 253 -7.17 9.57 24.59
C GLU A 253 -8.58 9.77 25.17
N GLY A 254 -9.35 10.63 24.51
CA GLY A 254 -10.75 10.93 24.78
C GLY A 254 -10.98 11.71 26.08
N ASP A 255 -9.93 12.28 26.68
CA ASP A 255 -10.02 13.01 27.95
C ASP A 255 -10.26 14.54 27.77
N GLY A 256 -10.16 15.02 26.53
CA GLY A 256 -10.36 16.42 26.13
C GLY A 256 -9.22 17.35 26.51
N ILE A 257 -8.03 16.80 26.81
CA ILE A 257 -6.80 17.52 27.18
C ILE A 257 -5.70 17.13 26.18
N PRO A 258 -5.04 18.11 25.54
CA PRO A 258 -3.91 17.83 24.66
C PRO A 258 -2.84 17.00 25.36
N THR A 259 -2.44 15.90 24.70
CA THR A 259 -1.48 14.93 25.22
C THR A 259 -0.28 14.78 24.27
N PRO A 260 0.97 14.77 24.78
CA PRO A 260 2.15 14.62 23.93
C PRO A 260 2.11 13.34 23.07
N GLY A 261 2.10 13.52 21.75
CA GLY A 261 1.97 12.43 20.77
C GLY A 261 0.77 12.59 19.85
N GLU A 262 -0.23 13.35 20.28
CA GLU A 262 -1.40 13.71 19.47
C GLU A 262 -1.03 14.62 18.29
N PRO A 263 -1.78 14.60 17.17
CA PRO A 263 -1.57 15.53 16.06
C PRO A 263 -1.80 16.98 16.50
N ASN A 264 -0.96 17.89 16.00
CA ASN A 264 -1.01 19.32 16.29
C ASN A 264 -0.88 19.65 17.79
N PHE A 265 0.10 19.06 18.46
CA PHE A 265 0.43 19.45 19.83
C PHE A 265 1.88 19.12 20.21
N ASP A 266 2.55 20.05 20.89
CA ASP A 266 3.93 19.93 21.42
C ASP A 266 4.91 19.41 20.32
N ARG A 267 5.40 18.17 20.49
CA ARG A 267 6.41 17.57 19.62
C ARG A 267 5.89 17.26 18.21
N THR A 268 4.58 17.21 18.00
CA THR A 268 4.01 16.95 16.67
C THR A 268 3.59 18.22 15.95
N ASP A 269 3.44 19.34 16.68
CA ASP A 269 3.18 20.65 16.09
C ASP A 269 4.47 21.45 15.96
N ILE A 270 4.81 21.79 14.74
CA ILE A 270 6.06 22.44 14.40
C ILE A 270 5.97 23.95 14.64
N ASN A 271 4.76 24.51 14.58
CA ASN A 271 4.54 25.95 14.71
C ASN A 271 4.72 26.45 16.15
N GLU A 272 4.71 25.58 17.17
CA GLU A 272 4.88 25.96 18.58
C GLU A 272 6.36 26.17 19.00
N SER A 273 7.20 26.72 18.10
CA SER A 273 8.62 26.91 18.36
C SER A 273 9.11 28.27 17.90
N ASP A 274 9.62 29.07 18.84
CA ASP A 274 10.22 30.39 18.60
C ASP A 274 11.59 30.27 17.88
N MET A 275 11.57 30.14 16.55
CA MET A 275 12.73 29.75 15.75
C MET A 275 13.71 30.91 15.50
N ILE A 276 15.00 30.69 15.80
CA ILE A 276 16.06 31.72 15.58
C ILE A 276 16.38 31.96 14.09
N GLY A 277 16.13 30.96 13.24
CA GLY A 277 16.49 30.97 11.83
C GLY A 277 17.98 30.75 11.56
N LEU A 278 18.37 30.89 10.29
CA LEU A 278 19.78 30.80 9.88
C LEU A 278 20.54 32.07 10.24
N THR A 279 21.65 31.90 10.96
CA THR A 279 22.46 33.03 11.45
C THR A 279 23.85 33.10 10.80
N GLY A 280 24.28 32.10 10.04
CA GLY A 280 25.55 32.14 9.32
C GLY A 280 25.71 31.11 8.21
N PHE A 281 26.64 31.39 7.29
CA PHE A 281 27.00 30.53 6.16
C PHE A 281 28.48 30.67 5.79
N LYS A 282 29.16 29.54 5.54
CA LYS A 282 30.58 29.48 5.18
C LYS A 282 30.80 28.51 4.02
N MET A 283 31.42 28.99 2.94
CA MET A 283 31.99 28.12 1.91
C MET A 283 33.34 27.54 2.36
N ASN A 284 33.61 26.29 2.01
CA ASN A 284 34.89 25.62 2.24
C ASN A 284 35.51 25.20 0.91
N ARG A 285 36.45 26.01 0.39
CA ARG A 285 37.30 25.63 -0.74
C ARG A 285 38.29 24.55 -0.28
N ILE A 286 38.00 23.31 -0.62
CA ILE A 286 38.81 22.15 -0.21
C ILE A 286 40.00 22.00 -1.16
N ARG A 287 39.73 22.00 -2.46
CA ARG A 287 40.76 21.84 -3.50
C ARG A 287 40.34 22.52 -4.80
N ALA A 288 41.27 23.23 -5.42
CA ALA A 288 41.03 23.85 -6.73
C ALA A 288 40.96 22.80 -7.84
N GLY A 289 39.89 22.86 -8.62
CA GLY A 289 39.65 22.03 -9.79
C GLY A 289 40.34 22.52 -11.06
N ALA A 290 40.11 21.81 -12.15
CA ALA A 290 40.58 22.23 -13.47
C ALA A 290 39.86 23.52 -13.91
N GLY A 291 40.62 24.58 -14.21
CA GLY A 291 40.05 25.86 -14.66
C GLY A 291 39.59 26.78 -13.52
N ALA A 292 39.87 26.46 -12.26
CA ALA A 292 39.67 27.37 -11.14
C ALA A 292 40.51 28.66 -11.29
N PRO A 293 39.99 29.86 -10.93
CA PRO A 293 40.70 31.12 -11.08
C PRO A 293 41.82 31.33 -10.05
N SER A 294 41.88 30.50 -9.00
CA SER A 294 42.85 30.55 -7.91
C SER A 294 43.16 29.14 -7.40
N SER A 295 44.13 29.01 -6.48
CA SER A 295 44.45 27.77 -5.75
C SER A 295 44.25 27.92 -4.23
N GLU A 296 43.51 28.95 -3.83
CA GLU A 296 43.26 29.28 -2.43
C GLU A 296 42.27 28.30 -1.79
N THR A 297 42.54 27.89 -0.56
CA THR A 297 41.71 26.95 0.21
C THR A 297 41.38 27.53 1.57
N ASP A 298 40.17 27.28 2.09
CA ASP A 298 39.74 27.83 3.38
C ASP A 298 40.35 27.08 4.59
N ASN A 299 40.87 25.87 4.36
CA ASN A 299 41.52 25.02 5.37
C ASN A 299 40.61 24.70 6.57
N ILE A 300 39.31 24.51 6.35
CA ILE A 300 38.39 23.93 7.34
C ILE A 300 38.51 22.42 7.22
N VAL A 301 39.18 21.79 8.20
CA VAL A 301 39.55 20.37 8.19
C VAL A 301 39.10 19.67 9.47
N PHE A 302 38.03 18.88 9.42
CA PHE A 302 37.41 18.27 10.60
C PHE A 302 38.21 17.15 11.27
N PHE A 303 39.31 16.69 10.65
CA PHE A 303 40.13 15.59 11.16
C PHE A 303 41.37 16.05 11.94
N ASN A 304 41.69 17.35 11.97
CA ASN A 304 42.75 17.88 12.84
C ASN A 304 42.51 19.34 13.25
N ASN A 305 43.12 19.77 14.35
CA ASN A 305 42.96 21.12 14.90
C ASN A 305 44.11 22.07 14.55
N GLU A 306 45.04 21.71 13.68
CA GLU A 306 46.26 22.50 13.38
C GLU A 306 45.95 23.88 12.75
N ARG A 307 44.72 24.04 12.23
CA ARG A 307 44.26 25.25 11.53
C ARG A 307 43.24 26.07 12.32
N GLU A 308 43.00 25.71 13.60
CA GLU A 308 42.06 26.40 14.49
C GLU A 308 40.67 26.61 13.90
N TRP A 309 40.21 25.66 13.09
CA TRP A 309 38.94 25.77 12.39
C TRP A 309 37.73 26.00 13.32
N PRO A 310 37.61 25.40 14.54
CA PRO A 310 36.44 25.62 15.39
C PRO A 310 36.34 27.06 15.88
N ARG A 311 37.48 27.64 16.31
CA ARG A 311 37.55 29.03 16.77
C ARG A 311 37.16 29.99 15.66
N ARG A 312 37.69 29.77 14.45
CA ARG A 312 37.40 30.61 13.28
C ARG A 312 35.92 30.58 12.88
N LEU A 313 35.31 29.40 12.87
CA LEU A 313 33.89 29.26 12.55
C LEU A 313 33.03 29.94 13.63
N TYR A 314 33.34 29.71 14.90
CA TYR A 314 32.65 30.37 16.01
C TYR A 314 32.73 31.90 15.90
N GLU A 315 33.92 32.45 15.67
CA GLU A 315 34.12 33.91 15.51
C GLU A 315 33.37 34.49 14.31
N GLN A 316 33.26 33.74 13.21
CA GLN A 316 32.49 34.16 12.04
C GLN A 316 30.99 34.14 12.31
N PHE A 317 30.45 33.02 12.81
CA PHE A 317 29.01 32.86 13.01
C PHE A 317 28.46 33.68 14.18
N THR A 318 29.30 34.05 15.15
CA THR A 318 28.92 34.94 16.26
C THR A 318 29.30 36.42 16.03
N HIS A 319 29.79 36.77 14.84
CA HIS A 319 30.24 38.12 14.55
C HIS A 319 29.09 39.14 14.70
N PRO A 320 29.28 40.34 15.28
CA PRO A 320 28.16 41.29 15.48
C PRO A 320 27.57 41.85 14.17
N ASP A 321 28.32 41.82 13.08
CA ASP A 321 27.87 42.21 11.74
C ASP A 321 27.32 40.98 10.98
N PRO A 322 26.01 40.93 10.67
CA PRO A 322 25.40 39.83 9.92
C PRO A 322 26.05 39.58 8.55
N ASP A 323 26.54 40.63 7.87
CA ASP A 323 27.15 40.48 6.55
C ASP A 323 28.47 39.68 6.61
N VAL A 324 29.14 39.65 7.77
CA VAL A 324 30.35 38.85 7.99
C VAL A 324 30.01 37.39 8.32
N ARG A 325 28.81 37.13 8.87
CA ARG A 325 28.39 35.76 9.22
C ARG A 325 28.14 34.90 7.99
N PHE A 326 27.93 35.52 6.83
CA PHE A 326 27.66 34.84 5.57
C PHE A 326 28.70 35.15 4.50
N ASP A 327 29.34 34.11 3.98
CA ASP A 327 30.21 34.22 2.81
C ASP A 327 29.43 34.61 1.54
N ASP A 328 30.10 35.31 0.62
CA ASP A 328 29.60 35.55 -0.74
C ASP A 328 29.46 34.24 -1.54
N PRO A 329 28.48 34.11 -2.47
CA PRO A 329 28.33 32.91 -3.31
C PRO A 329 29.56 32.67 -4.19
N LEU A 330 29.89 31.39 -4.41
CA LEU A 330 31.13 30.99 -5.09
C LEU A 330 30.86 30.05 -6.28
N VAL A 331 31.08 30.53 -7.51
CA VAL A 331 31.02 29.71 -8.73
C VAL A 331 32.40 29.67 -9.38
N LEU A 332 33.29 28.80 -8.87
CA LEU A 332 34.72 28.84 -9.22
C LEU A 332 35.38 27.48 -9.57
N ASN A 333 34.61 26.40 -9.79
CA ASN A 333 35.09 25.03 -10.09
C ASN A 333 36.10 24.53 -9.03
N TYR A 334 35.58 24.25 -7.84
CA TYR A 334 36.37 23.70 -6.74
C TYR A 334 35.72 22.40 -6.31
N ASN A 335 36.52 21.49 -5.75
CA ASN A 335 35.97 20.61 -4.74
C ASN A 335 35.55 21.49 -3.55
N ILE A 336 34.25 21.55 -3.30
CA ILE A 336 33.64 22.46 -2.34
C ILE A 336 32.88 21.69 -1.27
N GLY A 337 33.08 22.14 -0.03
CA GLY A 337 32.10 21.95 1.02
C GLY A 337 31.46 23.27 1.39
N PHE A 338 30.41 23.23 2.19
CA PHE A 338 29.84 24.41 2.81
C PHE A 338 29.29 24.07 4.19
N LEU A 339 29.10 25.11 4.99
CA LEU A 339 28.51 25.04 6.31
C LEU A 339 27.45 26.12 6.42
N PHE A 340 26.36 25.76 7.06
CA PHE A 340 25.39 26.73 7.57
C PHE A 340 25.34 26.60 9.09
N ALA A 341 24.86 27.65 9.74
CA ALA A 341 24.82 27.74 11.17
C ALA A 341 23.56 28.46 11.66
N SER A 342 23.10 28.05 12.84
CA SER A 342 22.06 28.72 13.63
C SER A 342 22.54 28.87 15.08
N GLY A 343 22.27 30.04 15.66
CA GLY A 343 22.76 30.45 16.98
C GLY A 343 23.57 31.76 16.97
N PRO A 344 24.22 32.13 18.09
CA PRO A 344 24.34 31.34 19.30
C PRO A 344 23.03 31.26 20.09
N PHE A 345 22.80 30.14 20.79
CA PHE A 345 21.68 29.97 21.72
C PHE A 345 22.15 29.28 23.00
N ARG A 346 21.31 29.29 24.04
CA ARG A 346 21.57 28.65 25.33
C ARG A 346 20.98 27.23 25.34
N LEU A 347 21.79 26.23 25.71
CA LEU A 347 21.37 24.83 25.83
C LEU A 347 21.58 24.32 27.26
N GLU A 348 20.49 24.29 28.03
CA GLU A 348 20.51 23.84 29.43
C GLU A 348 20.71 22.32 29.58
N ALA A 349 21.16 21.89 30.75
CA ALA A 349 21.27 20.47 31.07
C ALA A 349 19.88 19.80 31.08
N GLY A 350 19.72 18.73 30.30
CA GLY A 350 18.44 18.02 30.11
C GLY A 350 17.55 18.59 29.00
N ARG A 351 17.89 19.74 28.42
CA ARG A 351 17.07 20.39 27.39
C ARG A 351 17.22 19.70 26.03
N ARG A 352 16.15 19.76 25.25
CA ARG A 352 16.02 19.25 23.88
C ARG A 352 15.87 20.44 22.92
N GLU A 353 16.54 20.35 21.78
CA GLU A 353 16.42 21.30 20.66
C GLU A 353 16.22 20.54 19.36
N ARG A 354 15.56 21.17 18.40
CA ARG A 354 15.22 20.54 17.12
C ARG A 354 15.85 21.29 15.94
N PHE A 355 16.14 20.51 14.91
CA PHE A 355 16.64 21.02 13.64
C PHE A 355 16.12 20.13 12.52
N SER A 356 15.58 20.72 11.46
CA SER A 356 15.01 19.98 10.34
C SER A 356 15.47 20.55 9.00
N LEU A 357 15.82 19.66 8.08
CA LEU A 357 16.20 20.02 6.72
C LEU A 357 15.59 19.04 5.73
N ALA A 358 15.40 19.49 4.50
CA ALA A 358 15.07 18.65 3.38
C ALA A 358 16.20 18.60 2.36
N LEU A 359 16.56 17.38 1.98
CA LEU A 359 17.44 17.09 0.87
C LEU A 359 16.58 16.91 -0.37
N ALA A 360 16.58 17.92 -1.24
CA ALA A 360 15.77 17.94 -2.46
C ALA A 360 16.65 17.68 -3.69
N TYR A 361 16.10 16.97 -4.67
CA TYR A 361 16.76 16.64 -5.93
C TYR A 361 15.94 17.19 -7.10
N GLY A 362 16.59 17.58 -8.18
CA GLY A 362 15.90 17.94 -9.43
C GLY A 362 16.80 17.75 -10.63
N ASP A 363 16.26 17.40 -11.79
CA ASP A 363 17.06 17.27 -13.03
C ASP A 363 17.61 18.64 -13.47
N ASP A 364 16.90 19.72 -13.15
CA ASP A 364 17.35 21.09 -13.32
C ASP A 364 16.97 21.99 -12.13
N LEU A 365 17.50 23.22 -12.13
CA LEU A 365 17.29 24.17 -11.03
C LEU A 365 15.81 24.52 -10.80
N THR A 366 14.99 24.64 -11.86
CA THR A 366 13.58 25.00 -11.72
C THR A 366 12.78 23.84 -11.11
N GLU A 367 13.12 22.59 -11.43
CA GLU A 367 12.53 21.43 -10.76
C GLU A 367 12.92 21.40 -9.28
N LEU A 368 14.20 21.65 -8.97
CA LEU A 368 14.66 21.73 -7.58
C LEU A 368 13.91 22.80 -6.78
N GLU A 369 13.74 24.01 -7.33
CA GLU A 369 12.99 25.10 -6.69
C GLU A 369 11.53 24.70 -6.44
N THR A 370 10.88 24.05 -7.41
CA THR A 370 9.49 23.57 -7.30
C THR A 370 9.35 22.49 -6.22
N ASN A 371 10.32 21.57 -6.15
CA ASN A 371 10.35 20.54 -5.11
C ASN A 371 10.47 21.19 -3.73
N VAL A 372 11.35 22.19 -3.55
CA VAL A 372 11.53 22.91 -2.28
C VAL A 372 10.28 23.70 -1.86
N GLU A 373 9.54 24.29 -2.78
CA GLU A 373 8.24 24.93 -2.46
C GLU A 373 7.22 23.91 -1.90
N THR A 374 7.21 22.71 -2.48
CA THR A 374 6.37 21.60 -1.96
C THR A 374 6.82 21.17 -0.58
N VAL A 375 8.13 21.05 -0.36
CA VAL A 375 8.72 20.71 0.95
C VAL A 375 8.24 21.65 2.04
N GLN A 376 8.28 22.96 1.80
CA GLN A 376 7.82 23.94 2.78
C GLN A 376 6.35 23.76 3.12
N SER A 377 5.52 23.43 2.13
CA SER A 377 4.09 23.17 2.34
C SER A 377 3.83 21.93 3.19
N ILE A 378 4.61 20.86 3.00
CA ILE A 378 4.52 19.63 3.81
C ILE A 378 5.00 19.89 5.24
N TYR A 379 6.08 20.65 5.40
CA TYR A 379 6.59 21.05 6.71
C TYR A 379 5.57 21.87 7.49
N ASN A 380 5.00 22.92 6.89
CA ASN A 380 3.97 23.76 7.51
C ASN A 380 2.68 23.00 7.87
N ALA A 381 2.48 21.82 7.25
CA ALA A 381 1.36 20.92 7.57
C ALA A 381 1.74 19.87 8.62
N ASN A 382 2.77 20.09 9.45
CA ASN A 382 3.21 19.14 10.47
C ASN A 382 3.60 17.76 9.91
N TYR A 383 4.20 17.74 8.70
CA TYR A 383 4.46 16.53 7.92
C TYR A 383 3.21 15.66 7.65
N GLN A 384 2.01 16.26 7.72
CA GLN A 384 0.76 15.63 7.30
C GLN A 384 0.62 15.80 5.79
N PHE A 385 0.65 14.69 5.06
CA PHE A 385 0.55 14.71 3.62
C PHE A 385 -0.24 13.50 3.14
N ALA A 386 -0.85 13.62 1.96
CA ALA A 386 -1.61 12.53 1.36
C ALA A 386 -0.70 11.31 1.16
N THR A 387 -1.11 10.20 1.76
CA THR A 387 -0.41 8.92 1.68
C THR A 387 -1.17 7.97 0.77
N PRO A 388 -0.48 7.12 0.00
CA PRO A 388 -1.16 6.14 -0.82
C PRO A 388 -1.96 5.14 0.03
N PRO A 389 -2.94 4.44 -0.56
CA PRO A 389 -3.69 3.40 0.13
C PRO A 389 -2.76 2.35 0.77
N PRO A 390 -3.20 1.64 1.82
CA PRO A 390 -2.39 0.63 2.50
C PRO A 390 -1.70 -0.34 1.54
N LEU A 391 -0.40 -0.58 1.77
CA LEU A 391 0.46 -1.38 0.91
C LEU A 391 -0.08 -2.83 0.78
N PRO A 392 -0.44 -3.32 -0.41
CA PRO A 392 -0.96 -4.68 -0.57
C PRO A 392 0.15 -5.73 -0.38
N THR A 393 -0.25 -6.96 -0.03
CA THR A 393 0.67 -8.11 0.03
C THR A 393 0.53 -8.95 -1.24
N VAL A 394 1.59 -9.03 -2.05
CA VAL A 394 1.61 -9.82 -3.29
C VAL A 394 2.37 -11.13 -3.12
N GLN A 395 1.88 -12.16 -3.82
CA GLN A 395 2.55 -13.45 -3.99
C GLN A 395 2.60 -13.81 -5.47
N ALA A 396 3.62 -14.57 -5.86
CA ALA A 396 3.82 -14.98 -7.25
C ALA A 396 4.05 -16.49 -7.38
N PHE A 397 3.36 -17.07 -8.35
CA PHE A 397 3.62 -18.43 -8.83
C PHE A 397 4.15 -18.39 -10.27
N ALA A 398 5.29 -19.03 -10.50
CA ALA A 398 5.91 -19.12 -11.83
C ALA A 398 5.74 -20.53 -12.42
N GLY A 399 5.38 -20.58 -13.71
CA GLY A 399 5.32 -21.82 -14.49
C GLY A 399 6.12 -21.73 -15.78
N ASP A 400 5.77 -22.59 -16.73
CA ASP A 400 6.42 -22.65 -18.05
C ASP A 400 5.93 -21.48 -18.93
N GLY A 401 6.72 -20.41 -19.00
CA GLY A 401 6.43 -19.22 -19.82
C GLY A 401 5.36 -18.29 -19.24
N TYR A 402 5.03 -18.41 -17.95
CA TYR A 402 4.10 -17.49 -17.30
C TYR A 402 4.43 -17.24 -15.83
N VAL A 403 3.96 -16.11 -15.32
CA VAL A 403 3.93 -15.76 -13.90
C VAL A 403 2.50 -15.32 -13.54
N THR A 404 1.95 -15.91 -12.49
CA THR A 404 0.66 -15.49 -11.92
C THR A 404 0.91 -14.77 -10.60
N LEU A 405 0.43 -13.54 -10.50
CA LEU A 405 0.39 -12.73 -9.29
C LEU A 405 -0.97 -12.89 -8.62
N VAL A 406 -0.97 -12.88 -7.29
CA VAL A 406 -2.16 -12.81 -6.43
C VAL A 406 -1.87 -11.85 -5.28
N TRP A 407 -2.85 -11.06 -4.85
CA TRP A 407 -2.69 -10.11 -3.76
C TRP A 407 -3.94 -10.01 -2.87
N ASP A 408 -3.78 -9.46 -1.67
CA ASP A 408 -4.86 -9.18 -0.72
C ASP A 408 -5.62 -7.89 -1.04
N ASN A 409 -6.66 -7.58 -0.26
CA ASN A 409 -7.53 -6.43 -0.46
C ASN A 409 -7.43 -5.38 0.67
N VAL A 410 -6.28 -5.32 1.35
CA VAL A 410 -6.08 -4.39 2.48
C VAL A 410 -6.18 -2.94 2.03
N ALA A 411 -5.71 -2.63 0.82
CA ALA A 411 -5.73 -1.30 0.23
C ALA A 411 -7.15 -0.72 0.06
N GLU A 412 -8.13 -1.56 -0.28
CA GLU A 412 -9.51 -1.16 -0.55
C GLU A 412 -10.24 -0.62 0.69
N LYS A 413 -9.69 -0.85 1.88
CA LYS A 413 -10.25 -0.40 3.16
C LYS A 413 -9.52 0.82 3.73
N GLY A 414 -8.48 1.29 3.05
CA GLY A 414 -7.69 2.45 3.46
C GLY A 414 -8.53 3.72 3.54
N ILE A 415 -8.38 4.49 4.62
CA ILE A 415 -8.92 5.84 4.75
C ILE A 415 -7.71 6.77 4.72
N ASP A 416 -7.71 7.74 3.81
CA ASP A 416 -6.66 8.75 3.76
C ASP A 416 -6.74 9.61 5.04
N PRO A 417 -5.62 9.77 5.76
CA PRO A 417 -5.62 10.33 7.10
C PRO A 417 -5.73 11.86 7.14
N VAL A 418 -5.64 12.54 5.99
CA VAL A 418 -5.80 13.99 5.88
C VAL A 418 -7.22 14.34 5.44
N THR A 419 -7.78 13.59 4.48
CA THR A 419 -9.12 13.83 3.95
C THR A 419 -10.22 13.11 4.73
N ASN A 420 -9.87 12.11 5.55
CA ASN A 420 -10.81 11.21 6.25
C ASN A 420 -11.81 10.52 5.31
N ARG A 421 -11.38 10.25 4.07
CA ARG A 421 -12.18 9.56 3.04
C ARG A 421 -11.43 8.33 2.54
N ASN A 422 -12.19 7.31 2.14
CA ASN A 422 -11.63 6.23 1.33
C ASN A 422 -11.65 6.66 -0.14
N ASP A 423 -10.48 6.99 -0.66
CA ASP A 423 -10.23 7.48 -2.01
C ASP A 423 -9.47 6.48 -2.89
N PHE A 424 -9.35 5.23 -2.45
CA PHE A 424 -8.83 4.12 -3.25
C PHE A 424 -9.54 4.05 -4.61
N GLU A 425 -8.76 3.91 -5.68
CA GLU A 425 -9.28 3.83 -7.06
C GLU A 425 -8.90 2.51 -7.75
N GLY A 426 -7.72 1.95 -7.50
CA GLY A 426 -7.36 0.69 -8.15
C GLY A 426 -5.96 0.16 -7.86
N TYR A 427 -5.57 -0.84 -8.66
CA TYR A 427 -4.26 -1.47 -8.64
C TYR A 427 -3.52 -1.29 -9.97
N ARG A 428 -2.20 -1.12 -9.90
CA ARG A 428 -1.28 -1.18 -11.05
C ARG A 428 -0.25 -2.28 -10.86
N ILE A 429 0.20 -2.85 -11.97
CA ILE A 429 1.20 -3.92 -11.98
C ILE A 429 2.41 -3.47 -12.76
N TYR A 430 3.57 -3.55 -12.12
CA TYR A 430 4.87 -3.23 -12.70
C TYR A 430 5.71 -4.50 -12.84
N ARG A 431 6.54 -4.53 -13.87
CA ARG A 431 7.50 -5.61 -14.11
C ARG A 431 8.82 -5.04 -14.55
N ALA A 432 9.90 -5.54 -13.97
CA ALA A 432 11.26 -5.22 -14.38
C ALA A 432 12.16 -6.45 -14.42
N THR A 433 13.26 -6.34 -15.15
CA THR A 433 14.35 -7.34 -15.14
C THR A 433 15.49 -6.97 -14.18
N ASP A 434 15.39 -5.80 -13.57
CA ASP A 434 16.30 -5.22 -12.58
C ASP A 434 15.51 -4.76 -11.34
N PRO A 435 16.05 -4.93 -10.12
CA PRO A 435 15.34 -4.58 -8.89
C PRO A 435 15.03 -3.08 -8.72
N ASN A 436 15.65 -2.17 -9.48
CA ASN A 436 15.38 -0.72 -9.39
C ASN A 436 14.23 -0.28 -10.33
N PHE A 437 13.55 -1.22 -11.01
CA PHE A 437 12.40 -0.94 -11.87
C PHE A 437 12.61 0.09 -13.00
N LEU A 438 13.86 0.31 -13.42
CA LEU A 438 14.21 1.29 -14.45
C LEU A 438 13.50 1.02 -15.79
N ASP A 439 13.19 -0.25 -16.10
CA ASP A 439 12.45 -0.65 -17.31
C ASP A 439 11.03 -0.06 -17.39
N ALA A 440 10.42 0.23 -16.23
CA ALA A 440 9.08 0.81 -16.14
C ALA A 440 9.10 2.35 -16.13
N GLN A 441 10.18 2.97 -15.67
CA GLN A 441 10.35 4.42 -15.51
C GLN A 441 10.60 5.14 -16.84
N VAL A 442 9.62 5.09 -17.74
CA VAL A 442 9.71 5.63 -19.12
C VAL A 442 8.77 6.83 -19.38
N ILE A 443 7.96 7.21 -18.41
CA ILE A 443 7.01 8.34 -18.51
C ILE A 443 7.64 9.53 -17.81
N THR A 444 7.87 10.63 -18.51
CA THR A 444 8.39 11.89 -17.94
C THR A 444 7.26 12.88 -17.66
N ASN A 445 7.54 13.96 -16.94
CA ASN A 445 6.61 15.09 -16.80
C ASN A 445 6.53 15.95 -18.10
N ALA A 446 5.82 17.08 -18.05
CA ALA A 446 5.59 17.94 -19.22
C ALA A 446 6.84 18.74 -19.64
N ARG A 447 7.85 18.80 -18.77
CA ARG A 447 9.15 19.43 -19.04
C ARG A 447 10.14 18.44 -19.66
N GLY A 448 9.83 17.15 -19.64
CA GLY A 448 10.73 16.08 -20.07
C GLY A 448 11.74 15.68 -19.00
N THR A 449 11.48 16.01 -17.72
CA THR A 449 12.31 15.61 -16.58
C THR A 449 11.66 14.49 -15.77
N GLY A 450 12.51 13.78 -15.01
CA GLY A 450 12.19 12.65 -14.14
C GLY A 450 11.58 11.43 -14.85
N PRO A 451 11.33 10.35 -14.11
CA PRO A 451 10.14 9.54 -14.31
C PRO A 451 8.99 10.05 -13.40
N LEU A 452 7.80 10.21 -13.96
CA LEU A 452 6.58 10.53 -13.21
C LEU A 452 6.07 9.27 -12.50
N GLY A 453 6.06 9.30 -11.16
CA GLY A 453 5.69 8.17 -10.31
C GLY A 453 6.46 6.89 -10.67
N ASN A 454 5.75 5.77 -10.65
CA ASN A 454 6.32 4.45 -10.98
C ASN A 454 6.51 4.21 -12.50
N GLY A 455 6.14 5.17 -13.35
CA GLY A 455 6.21 5.05 -14.79
C GLY A 455 5.09 4.20 -15.40
N ARG A 456 5.39 3.40 -16.42
CA ARG A 456 4.40 2.66 -17.22
C ARG A 456 4.08 1.29 -16.64
N PRO A 457 2.86 1.04 -16.15
CA PRO A 457 2.44 -0.29 -15.73
C PRO A 457 2.23 -1.23 -16.92
N ILE A 458 2.32 -2.54 -16.67
CA ILE A 458 1.96 -3.59 -17.64
C ILE A 458 0.48 -3.99 -17.58
N ALA A 459 -0.20 -3.66 -16.48
CA ALA A 459 -1.64 -3.82 -16.29
C ALA A 459 -2.15 -2.82 -15.23
N GLN A 460 -3.42 -2.44 -15.35
CA GLN A 460 -4.12 -1.56 -14.41
C GLN A 460 -5.56 -2.05 -14.28
N PHE A 461 -6.09 -2.00 -13.06
CA PHE A 461 -7.45 -2.40 -12.71
C PHE A 461 -8.03 -1.38 -11.76
N ASP A 462 -9.17 -0.83 -12.10
CA ASP A 462 -9.79 0.30 -11.41
C ASP A 462 -11.24 -0.01 -11.04
N LEU A 463 -11.80 0.70 -10.07
CA LEU A 463 -13.19 0.51 -9.66
C LEU A 463 -14.14 0.78 -10.83
N ASP A 464 -15.18 -0.03 -10.97
CA ASP A 464 -16.31 0.25 -11.89
C ASP A 464 -17.26 1.21 -11.18
N ASN A 465 -16.85 2.48 -11.08
CA ASN A 465 -17.54 3.53 -10.31
C ASN A 465 -17.86 4.80 -11.15
N GLY A 466 -17.45 4.82 -12.42
CA GLY A 466 -17.62 5.93 -13.35
C GLY A 466 -16.45 6.94 -13.37
N ILE A 467 -15.33 6.63 -12.72
CA ILE A 467 -14.11 7.44 -12.70
C ILE A 467 -13.11 6.78 -13.64
N SER A 468 -12.82 7.46 -14.75
CA SER A 468 -11.87 6.98 -15.74
C SER A 468 -11.21 8.15 -16.47
N GLY A 469 -10.14 7.86 -17.20
CA GLY A 469 -9.38 8.87 -17.93
C GLY A 469 -8.26 9.51 -17.13
N PHE A 470 -7.95 10.77 -17.43
CA PHE A 470 -6.88 11.51 -16.75
C PHE A 470 -7.43 12.25 -15.52
N SER A 471 -6.62 12.35 -14.48
CA SER A 471 -6.89 13.21 -13.32
C SER A 471 -7.02 14.67 -13.74
N ASP A 472 -7.90 15.41 -13.05
CA ASP A 472 -8.07 16.85 -13.27
C ASP A 472 -6.87 17.66 -12.73
N LEU A 473 -6.21 17.15 -11.68
CA LEU A 473 -4.97 17.70 -11.16
C LEU A 473 -3.76 17.18 -11.95
N THR A 474 -2.78 18.06 -12.20
CA THR A 474 -1.55 17.74 -12.95
C THR A 474 -0.29 17.98 -12.13
N VAL A 475 0.57 16.97 -11.98
CA VAL A 475 1.90 17.12 -11.38
C VAL A 475 2.84 17.65 -12.46
N GLU A 476 3.38 18.85 -12.26
CA GLU A 476 4.30 19.52 -13.21
C GLU A 476 3.78 19.48 -14.67
N GLY A 477 2.48 19.71 -14.83
CA GLY A 477 1.80 19.74 -16.13
C GLY A 477 1.44 18.38 -16.74
N THR A 478 1.64 17.27 -16.02
CA THR A 478 1.23 15.92 -16.46
C THR A 478 0.17 15.33 -15.54
N ALA A 479 -0.91 14.81 -16.13
CA ALA A 479 -2.01 14.17 -15.41
C ALA A 479 -1.79 12.67 -15.24
N TYR A 480 -2.31 12.11 -14.14
CA TYR A 480 -2.33 10.68 -13.88
C TYR A 480 -3.45 9.98 -14.64
N TRP A 481 -3.21 8.75 -15.12
CA TRP A 481 -4.26 7.96 -15.76
C TRP A 481 -5.01 7.11 -14.72
N LEU A 482 -6.22 7.50 -14.37
CA LEU A 482 -7.03 6.87 -13.31
C LEU A 482 -7.63 5.52 -13.71
N GLY A 483 -7.77 5.22 -15.00
CA GLY A 483 -8.24 3.91 -15.47
C GLY A 483 -9.30 3.99 -16.58
N GLU A 484 -10.01 2.88 -16.80
CA GLU A 484 -11.01 2.68 -17.87
C GLU A 484 -12.33 2.08 -17.36
N ASP A 485 -12.63 2.17 -16.05
CA ASP A 485 -13.75 1.54 -15.34
C ASP A 485 -13.82 0.02 -15.56
N THR A 486 -12.68 -0.67 -15.37
CA THR A 486 -12.54 -2.09 -15.74
C THR A 486 -13.00 -3.08 -14.65
N GLY A 487 -13.14 -2.61 -13.41
CA GLY A 487 -13.38 -3.41 -12.23
C GLY A 487 -12.07 -3.94 -11.62
N ILE A 488 -12.05 -4.00 -10.28
CA ILE A 488 -10.92 -4.54 -9.52
C ILE A 488 -10.83 -6.06 -9.61
N VAL A 489 -9.60 -6.58 -9.58
CA VAL A 489 -9.28 -8.01 -9.51
C VAL A 489 -8.18 -8.23 -8.48
N HIS A 490 -7.96 -9.47 -8.08
CA HIS A 490 -6.92 -9.87 -7.12
C HIS A 490 -5.92 -10.87 -7.71
N THR A 491 -5.90 -10.98 -9.04
CA THR A 491 -4.99 -11.88 -9.75
C THR A 491 -4.67 -11.38 -11.14
N PHE A 492 -3.44 -11.62 -11.59
CA PHE A 492 -2.98 -11.29 -12.93
C PHE A 492 -1.99 -12.34 -13.42
N THR A 493 -2.06 -12.71 -14.71
CA THR A 493 -1.12 -13.66 -15.31
C THR A 493 -0.35 -13.01 -16.46
N ASP A 494 0.95 -12.84 -16.28
CA ASP A 494 1.87 -12.42 -17.34
C ASP A 494 2.37 -13.65 -18.11
N SER A 495 2.00 -13.73 -19.40
CA SER A 495 2.42 -14.78 -20.33
C SER A 495 3.49 -14.32 -21.33
N THR A 496 4.08 -13.14 -21.11
CA THR A 496 5.11 -12.55 -21.98
C THR A 496 6.53 -12.74 -21.44
N VAL A 497 6.67 -13.51 -20.36
CA VAL A 497 7.93 -13.79 -19.69
C VAL A 497 8.78 -14.85 -20.40
N THR A 498 10.09 -14.78 -20.21
CA THR A 498 11.03 -15.78 -20.74
C THR A 498 11.55 -16.70 -19.65
N ASN A 499 11.46 -18.02 -19.89
CA ASN A 499 11.95 -19.00 -18.91
C ASN A 499 13.43 -18.82 -18.57
N GLY A 500 13.71 -18.76 -17.28
CA GLY A 500 15.04 -18.56 -16.70
C GLY A 500 15.48 -17.09 -16.64
N GLN A 501 14.70 -16.12 -17.13
CA GLN A 501 14.92 -14.73 -16.77
C GLN A 501 14.36 -14.48 -15.37
N THR A 502 15.12 -13.82 -14.49
CA THR A 502 14.57 -13.33 -13.22
C THR A 502 13.79 -12.05 -13.50
N TYR A 503 12.59 -11.96 -12.93
CA TYR A 503 11.73 -10.79 -12.99
C TYR A 503 11.40 -10.33 -11.58
N TYR A 504 11.25 -9.02 -11.45
CA TYR A 504 10.69 -8.35 -10.29
C TYR A 504 9.30 -7.85 -10.70
N TYR A 505 8.30 -8.16 -9.89
CA TYR A 505 6.96 -7.60 -10.04
C TYR A 505 6.61 -6.79 -8.80
N ALA A 506 5.87 -5.70 -9.00
CA ALA A 506 5.24 -4.95 -7.93
C ALA A 506 3.75 -4.76 -8.25
N VAL A 507 2.90 -4.90 -7.23
CA VAL A 507 1.48 -4.56 -7.30
C VAL A 507 1.28 -3.34 -6.42
N THR A 508 0.83 -2.23 -6.97
CA THR A 508 0.65 -0.99 -6.22
C THR A 508 -0.83 -0.65 -6.17
N ALA A 509 -1.30 -0.20 -5.01
CA ALA A 509 -2.57 0.48 -4.92
C ALA A 509 -2.38 1.98 -5.21
N TYR A 510 -3.38 2.60 -5.83
CA TYR A 510 -3.42 4.03 -6.06
C TYR A 510 -4.79 4.62 -5.72
N ASP A 511 -4.77 5.88 -5.31
CA ASP A 511 -5.96 6.70 -5.07
C ASP A 511 -6.23 7.67 -6.23
N ARG A 512 -7.32 8.40 -6.13
CA ARG A 512 -7.74 9.43 -7.10
C ARG A 512 -7.36 10.87 -6.69
N GLY A 513 -6.68 11.05 -5.55
CA GLY A 513 -6.38 12.34 -4.96
C GLY A 513 -7.63 13.13 -4.53
N SER A 514 -7.45 14.42 -4.29
CA SER A 514 -8.51 15.33 -3.84
C SER A 514 -8.34 16.74 -4.40
N GLU A 515 -9.31 17.20 -5.20
CA GLU A 515 -9.34 18.58 -5.70
C GLU A 515 -9.53 19.61 -4.58
N GLU A 516 -10.32 19.27 -3.56
CA GLU A 516 -10.66 20.12 -2.41
C GLU A 516 -9.40 20.52 -1.65
N PHE A 517 -8.50 19.57 -1.42
CA PHE A 517 -7.24 19.77 -0.71
C PHE A 517 -6.04 19.92 -1.65
N ARG A 518 -6.26 19.87 -2.97
CA ARG A 518 -5.24 19.88 -4.03
C ARG A 518 -4.18 18.79 -3.88
N PHE A 519 -4.58 17.62 -3.37
CA PHE A 519 -3.75 16.43 -3.32
C PHE A 519 -3.83 15.68 -4.64
N TYR A 520 -2.69 15.40 -5.24
CA TYR A 520 -2.62 14.63 -6.47
C TYR A 520 -2.83 13.15 -6.19
N PRO A 521 -3.29 12.38 -7.19
CA PRO A 521 -3.31 10.92 -7.10
C PRO A 521 -1.97 10.38 -6.61
N SER A 522 -2.02 9.55 -5.58
CA SER A 522 -0.84 8.92 -5.00
C SER A 522 -0.87 7.41 -5.19
N GLU A 523 0.30 6.78 -5.13
CA GLU A 523 0.48 5.37 -5.44
C GLU A 523 1.60 4.79 -4.58
N ASN A 524 1.49 3.52 -4.18
CA ASN A 524 2.53 2.87 -3.40
C ASN A 524 3.89 2.84 -4.12
N ALA A 525 4.97 2.94 -3.36
CA ALA A 525 6.32 2.74 -3.86
C ALA A 525 6.58 1.29 -4.34
N ILE A 526 7.50 1.14 -5.29
CA ILE A 526 7.96 -0.16 -5.84
C ILE A 526 9.41 -0.49 -5.47
N THR A 527 10.00 0.25 -4.53
CA THR A 527 11.43 0.22 -4.24
C THR A 527 11.88 -1.08 -3.59
N ILE A 528 12.82 -1.78 -4.23
CA ILE A 528 13.49 -2.97 -3.68
C ILE A 528 14.84 -2.58 -3.10
N SER A 529 15.06 -2.92 -1.83
CA SER A 529 16.35 -2.68 -1.16
C SER A 529 17.39 -3.74 -1.54
N ARG A 530 18.65 -3.33 -1.72
CA ARG A 530 19.78 -4.24 -1.96
C ARG A 530 20.68 -4.33 -0.74
N THR A 531 21.09 -5.54 -0.41
CA THR A 531 22.11 -5.78 0.64
C THR A 531 23.52 -5.49 0.11
N PRO A 532 24.49 -5.13 0.97
CA PRO A 532 25.89 -4.90 0.57
C PRO A 532 26.61 -6.10 -0.05
N ARG A 533 25.96 -7.29 -0.10
CA ARG A 533 26.48 -8.52 -0.68
C ARG A 533 25.69 -8.99 -1.93
N GLY A 534 24.77 -8.17 -2.43
CA GLY A 534 24.05 -8.42 -3.69
C GLY A 534 22.74 -9.22 -3.59
N GLY A 535 22.21 -9.46 -2.39
CA GLY A 535 20.84 -9.96 -2.19
C GLY A 535 19.80 -8.83 -2.12
N THR A 536 18.52 -9.16 -2.30
CA THR A 536 17.37 -8.24 -2.28
C THR A 536 16.59 -8.35 -0.97
N ILE A 537 15.99 -7.25 -0.54
CA ILE A 537 14.98 -7.16 0.52
C ILE A 537 13.74 -6.58 -0.15
N LEU A 538 12.69 -7.40 -0.23
CA LEU A 538 11.47 -7.08 -0.98
C LEU A 538 10.42 -6.50 -0.02
N PRO A 539 9.74 -5.39 -0.37
CA PRO A 539 8.53 -4.96 0.33
C PRO A 539 7.38 -5.97 0.10
N SER A 540 6.32 -5.89 0.91
CA SER A 540 5.17 -6.83 0.82
C SER A 540 4.49 -6.82 -0.54
N ASN A 541 4.55 -5.68 -1.24
CA ASN A 541 3.93 -5.49 -2.54
C ASN A 541 4.84 -5.85 -3.73
N ALA A 542 6.03 -6.40 -3.49
CA ALA A 542 6.96 -6.82 -4.54
C ALA A 542 7.45 -8.26 -4.38
N VAL A 543 7.69 -8.92 -5.52
CA VAL A 543 8.12 -10.32 -5.59
C VAL A 543 9.23 -10.51 -6.61
N GLU A 544 10.26 -11.27 -6.23
CA GLU A 544 11.28 -11.78 -7.15
C GLU A 544 10.90 -13.18 -7.60
N VAL A 545 10.74 -13.38 -8.91
CA VAL A 545 10.25 -14.64 -9.47
C VAL A 545 10.98 -15.00 -10.75
N ARG A 546 11.11 -16.31 -10.99
CA ARG A 546 11.83 -16.83 -12.14
C ARG A 546 11.02 -17.94 -12.83
N PRO A 547 10.28 -17.63 -13.91
CA PRO A 547 9.48 -18.61 -14.64
C PRO A 547 10.37 -19.72 -15.20
N ASN A 548 9.95 -20.96 -14.98
CA ASN A 548 10.62 -22.15 -15.46
C ASN A 548 9.64 -23.30 -15.58
N LYS A 549 9.92 -24.20 -16.51
CA LYS A 549 9.19 -25.45 -16.61
C LYS A 549 9.36 -26.28 -15.32
N PRO A 550 8.27 -26.82 -14.74
CA PRO A 550 8.36 -27.76 -13.63
C PRO A 550 9.12 -29.03 -13.98
N VAL A 551 9.52 -29.79 -12.96
CA VAL A 551 10.11 -31.13 -13.13
C VAL A 551 9.18 -32.08 -13.88
N ALA A 552 9.77 -33.05 -14.56
CA ALA A 552 9.04 -34.15 -15.18
C ALA A 552 8.12 -34.85 -14.15
N GLY A 553 6.83 -35.03 -14.51
CA GLY A 553 5.84 -35.68 -13.65
C GLY A 553 5.18 -34.77 -12.60
N TYR A 554 5.47 -33.47 -12.59
CA TYR A 554 4.77 -32.53 -11.73
C TYR A 554 3.26 -32.50 -12.03
N VAL A 555 2.46 -32.70 -10.98
CA VAL A 555 1.01 -32.56 -10.98
C VAL A 555 0.65 -31.37 -10.08
N PRO A 556 -0.02 -30.33 -10.60
CA PRO A 556 -0.38 -29.17 -9.79
C PRO A 556 -1.42 -29.52 -8.72
N ALA A 557 -1.50 -28.70 -7.68
CA ALA A 557 -2.54 -28.80 -6.68
C ALA A 557 -3.94 -28.63 -7.28
N SER A 558 -4.94 -29.25 -6.66
CA SER A 558 -6.32 -29.21 -7.12
C SER A 558 -7.31 -29.28 -5.97
N VAL A 559 -8.56 -28.90 -6.23
CA VAL A 559 -9.69 -29.32 -5.39
C VAL A 559 -10.02 -30.77 -5.76
N LEU A 560 -10.32 -31.61 -4.77
CA LEU A 560 -10.66 -33.00 -5.00
C LEU A 560 -12.02 -33.10 -5.71
N ASP A 561 -12.06 -33.84 -6.82
CA ASP A 561 -13.28 -34.04 -7.60
C ASP A 561 -14.43 -34.58 -6.73
N GLY A 562 -15.57 -33.90 -6.77
CA GLY A 562 -16.76 -34.25 -5.98
C GLY A 562 -16.69 -33.92 -4.49
N SER A 563 -15.60 -33.31 -4.00
CA SER A 563 -15.49 -32.91 -2.59
C SER A 563 -16.29 -31.65 -2.24
N LEU A 564 -16.65 -30.82 -3.22
CA LEU A 564 -17.46 -29.64 -3.00
C LEU A 564 -18.89 -30.05 -2.62
N GLN A 565 -19.30 -29.71 -1.41
CA GLN A 565 -20.60 -30.05 -0.83
C GLN A 565 -21.29 -28.80 -0.31
N HIS A 566 -22.58 -28.67 -0.60
CA HIS A 566 -23.45 -27.68 0.02
C HIS A 566 -23.91 -28.22 1.38
N VAL A 567 -23.37 -27.69 2.47
CA VAL A 567 -23.53 -28.26 3.82
C VAL A 567 -24.56 -27.56 4.69
N ASN A 568 -24.90 -26.30 4.39
CA ASN A 568 -25.95 -25.57 5.09
C ASN A 568 -26.65 -24.58 4.18
N GLY A 569 -27.97 -24.49 4.32
CA GLY A 569 -28.80 -23.61 3.51
C GLY A 569 -29.46 -24.30 2.31
N SER A 570 -30.17 -23.52 1.51
CA SER A 570 -30.97 -24.01 0.38
C SER A 570 -31.07 -22.98 -0.74
N GLY A 571 -30.18 -21.99 -0.72
CA GLY A 571 -30.09 -21.02 -1.79
C GLY A 571 -29.66 -21.68 -3.10
N THR A 572 -29.89 -20.95 -4.18
CA THR A 572 -29.68 -21.37 -5.55
C THR A 572 -28.54 -20.56 -6.13
N GLY A 573 -27.55 -21.25 -6.69
CA GLY A 573 -26.38 -20.64 -7.28
C GLY A 573 -25.33 -21.68 -7.66
N SER A 574 -24.13 -21.22 -7.99
CA SER A 574 -22.98 -22.08 -8.26
C SER A 574 -21.78 -21.63 -7.42
N VAL A 575 -20.98 -22.62 -7.01
CA VAL A 575 -19.69 -22.40 -6.34
C VAL A 575 -18.66 -23.18 -7.12
N GLN A 576 -17.58 -22.50 -7.50
CA GLN A 576 -16.38 -23.10 -8.06
C GLN A 576 -15.18 -22.59 -7.27
N VAL A 577 -14.09 -23.35 -7.23
CA VAL A 577 -12.87 -22.93 -6.57
C VAL A 577 -11.72 -23.13 -7.55
N GLN A 578 -11.07 -22.04 -7.94
CA GLN A 578 -9.95 -22.04 -8.86
C GLN A 578 -8.64 -22.03 -8.08
N VAL A 579 -7.66 -22.83 -8.50
CA VAL A 579 -6.29 -22.78 -7.95
C VAL A 579 -5.50 -21.71 -8.69
N LYS A 580 -5.12 -20.65 -8.00
CA LYS A 580 -4.30 -19.54 -8.54
C LYS A 580 -2.83 -19.64 -8.12
N HIS A 581 -2.55 -20.22 -6.96
CA HIS A 581 -1.19 -20.40 -6.47
C HIS A 581 -0.97 -21.85 -5.97
N PRO A 582 -0.68 -22.81 -6.86
CA PRO A 582 -0.63 -24.25 -6.52
C PRO A 582 0.32 -24.61 -5.38
N ALA A 583 1.43 -23.88 -5.20
CA ALA A 583 2.42 -24.16 -4.17
C ALA A 583 1.95 -23.80 -2.74
N LEU A 584 0.88 -23.02 -2.60
CA LEU A 584 0.30 -22.65 -1.29
C LEU A 584 -0.89 -23.53 -0.89
N VAL A 585 -1.40 -24.34 -1.82
CA VAL A 585 -2.56 -25.21 -1.55
C VAL A 585 -2.11 -26.39 -0.70
N PRO A 586 -2.61 -26.52 0.54
CA PRO A 586 -2.21 -27.61 1.43
C PRO A 586 -2.85 -28.95 1.00
N ASP A 587 -2.16 -30.05 1.29
CA ASP A 587 -2.63 -31.40 0.95
C ASP A 587 -3.59 -31.97 2.00
N GLY A 588 -4.78 -32.42 1.56
CA GLY A 588 -5.75 -33.08 2.42
C GLY A 588 -6.54 -32.16 3.36
N HIS A 589 -6.44 -30.84 3.20
CA HIS A 589 -7.17 -29.89 4.03
C HIS A 589 -8.61 -29.71 3.55
N THR A 590 -9.52 -29.46 4.49
CA THR A 590 -10.93 -29.13 4.22
C THR A 590 -11.20 -27.68 4.53
N PHE A 591 -11.73 -26.95 3.54
CA PHE A 591 -12.10 -25.55 3.66
C PHE A 591 -13.61 -25.39 3.71
N ARG A 592 -14.07 -24.36 4.43
CA ARG A 592 -15.46 -23.94 4.51
C ARG A 592 -15.63 -22.53 3.99
N LEU A 593 -16.57 -22.35 3.07
CA LEU A 593 -17.10 -21.06 2.65
C LEU A 593 -18.41 -20.80 3.39
N THR A 594 -18.53 -19.65 4.06
CA THR A 594 -19.76 -19.26 4.76
C THR A 594 -20.22 -17.91 4.23
N MET A 595 -21.50 -17.82 3.85
CA MET A 595 -22.10 -16.59 3.36
C MET A 595 -22.59 -15.75 4.54
N GLU A 596 -22.34 -14.45 4.49
CA GLU A 596 -22.61 -13.50 5.57
C GLU A 596 -23.44 -12.32 5.06
N GLY A 597 -24.16 -11.66 5.98
CA GLY A 597 -25.03 -10.54 5.67
C GLY A 597 -26.01 -10.25 6.80
N LEU A 598 -26.84 -9.22 6.63
CA LEU A 598 -27.83 -8.82 7.63
C LEU A 598 -28.88 -9.91 7.83
N ALA A 599 -29.31 -10.12 9.08
CA ALA A 599 -30.25 -11.18 9.44
C ALA A 599 -31.63 -11.05 8.76
N ASP A 600 -32.04 -9.84 8.41
CA ASP A 600 -33.27 -9.52 7.70
C ASP A 600 -33.08 -9.50 6.16
N SER A 601 -31.88 -9.78 5.66
CA SER A 601 -31.63 -9.94 4.23
C SER A 601 -31.91 -11.38 3.78
N VAL A 602 -32.51 -11.49 2.60
CA VAL A 602 -32.62 -12.77 1.88
C VAL A 602 -31.28 -13.17 1.27
N ARG A 603 -30.57 -12.20 0.68
CA ARG A 603 -29.31 -12.42 -0.04
C ARG A 603 -28.13 -12.09 0.86
N ALA A 604 -27.11 -12.91 0.81
CA ALA A 604 -25.81 -12.63 1.40
C ALA A 604 -25.17 -11.38 0.75
N MET A 605 -24.36 -10.67 1.54
CA MET A 605 -23.59 -9.50 1.09
C MET A 605 -22.13 -9.86 0.90
N THR A 606 -21.61 -10.75 1.75
CA THR A 606 -20.21 -11.16 1.77
C THR A 606 -20.10 -12.67 1.94
N TYR A 607 -18.89 -13.20 1.80
CA TYR A 607 -18.55 -14.56 2.19
C TYR A 607 -17.16 -14.64 2.83
N ARG A 608 -16.98 -15.63 3.69
CA ARG A 608 -15.75 -15.90 4.44
C ARG A 608 -15.21 -17.28 4.10
N MET A 609 -13.89 -17.45 4.08
CA MET A 609 -13.24 -18.75 3.94
C MET A 609 -12.44 -19.12 5.19
N THR A 610 -12.62 -20.34 5.69
CA THR A 610 -11.91 -20.88 6.87
C THR A 610 -11.35 -22.25 6.52
N ASP A 611 -10.14 -22.56 6.98
CA ASP A 611 -9.57 -23.90 6.94
C ASP A 611 -10.06 -24.67 8.18
N GLU A 612 -10.96 -25.64 7.99
CA GLU A 612 -11.51 -26.44 9.08
C GLU A 612 -10.48 -27.41 9.67
N THR A 613 -9.39 -27.67 8.94
CA THR A 613 -8.30 -28.57 9.36
C THR A 613 -7.44 -27.92 10.44
N THR A 614 -7.11 -26.64 10.27
CA THR A 614 -6.27 -25.86 11.20
C THR A 614 -7.09 -24.99 12.14
N GLY A 615 -8.33 -24.65 11.76
CA GLY A 615 -9.17 -23.68 12.45
C GLY A 615 -8.86 -22.22 12.09
N GLU A 616 -7.98 -21.98 11.12
CA GLU A 616 -7.55 -20.64 10.72
C GLU A 616 -8.53 -20.00 9.73
N VAL A 617 -8.73 -18.70 9.90
CA VAL A 617 -9.50 -17.88 8.97
C VAL A 617 -8.58 -17.55 7.80
N VAL A 618 -8.96 -17.95 6.59
CA VAL A 618 -8.15 -17.68 5.41
C VAL A 618 -8.36 -16.24 4.93
N PHE A 619 -9.61 -15.80 4.91
CA PHE A 619 -10.01 -14.39 4.76
C PHE A 619 -11.44 -14.22 5.30
N ASP A 620 -11.80 -13.02 5.74
CA ASP A 620 -13.09 -12.71 6.36
C ASP A 620 -14.13 -12.12 5.39
N THR A 621 -13.70 -11.46 4.32
CA THR A 621 -14.58 -10.64 3.48
C THR A 621 -14.30 -10.84 1.99
N GLY A 622 -15.16 -11.61 1.31
CA GLY A 622 -15.27 -11.67 -0.14
C GLY A 622 -16.60 -11.06 -0.62
N LEU A 623 -16.55 -10.23 -1.67
CA LEU A 623 -17.72 -9.49 -2.18
C LEU A 623 -18.30 -10.06 -3.48
N ASP A 624 -17.54 -10.90 -4.20
CA ASP A 624 -17.95 -11.47 -5.48
C ASP A 624 -18.94 -12.62 -5.31
N LEU A 625 -20.23 -12.28 -5.40
CA LEU A 625 -21.35 -13.21 -5.39
C LEU A 625 -22.06 -13.30 -6.76
N GLU A 626 -21.42 -12.78 -7.81
CA GLU A 626 -21.94 -12.74 -9.19
C GLU A 626 -21.12 -13.62 -10.14
N GLY A 627 -20.14 -14.37 -9.62
CA GLY A 627 -19.33 -15.31 -10.40
C GLY A 627 -18.27 -14.65 -11.28
N ARG A 628 -17.84 -13.41 -10.97
CA ARG A 628 -16.88 -12.68 -11.81
C ARG A 628 -15.44 -13.19 -11.67
N GLY A 629 -15.13 -13.90 -10.59
CA GLY A 629 -13.78 -14.37 -10.27
C GLY A 629 -12.86 -13.25 -9.79
N VAL A 630 -13.41 -12.26 -9.09
CA VAL A 630 -12.69 -11.07 -8.61
C VAL A 630 -12.55 -11.02 -7.09
N GLY A 631 -13.01 -12.05 -6.39
CA GLY A 631 -12.88 -12.17 -4.94
C GLY A 631 -11.43 -12.37 -4.46
N PRO A 632 -11.22 -12.39 -3.13
CA PRO A 632 -9.90 -12.59 -2.53
C PRO A 632 -9.35 -14.00 -2.83
N VAL A 633 -8.03 -14.09 -2.98
CA VAL A 633 -7.31 -15.36 -3.09
C VAL A 633 -6.66 -15.68 -1.75
N GLY A 634 -6.92 -16.87 -1.22
CA GLY A 634 -6.36 -17.31 0.06
C GLY A 634 -5.92 -18.77 0.03
N ALA A 635 -4.79 -19.11 0.65
CA ALA A 635 -4.16 -20.44 0.54
C ALA A 635 -3.98 -20.91 -0.94
N GLY A 636 -3.81 -19.95 -1.86
CA GLY A 636 -3.72 -20.21 -3.30
C GLY A 636 -5.04 -20.55 -4.00
N LEU A 637 -6.19 -20.38 -3.34
CA LEU A 637 -7.53 -20.72 -3.81
C LEU A 637 -8.38 -19.46 -4.00
N LEU A 638 -9.10 -19.40 -5.12
CA LEU A 638 -10.07 -18.36 -5.45
C LEU A 638 -11.48 -18.97 -5.55
N PRO A 639 -12.37 -18.70 -4.60
CA PRO A 639 -13.78 -19.01 -4.74
C PRO A 639 -14.43 -18.13 -5.81
N VAL A 640 -15.19 -18.76 -6.70
CA VAL A 640 -16.04 -18.10 -7.71
C VAL A 640 -17.47 -18.50 -7.39
N ILE A 641 -18.22 -17.55 -6.85
CA ILE A 641 -19.53 -17.78 -6.27
C ILE A 641 -20.53 -16.96 -7.07
N GLU A 642 -21.54 -17.62 -7.64
CA GLU A 642 -22.60 -16.98 -8.40
C GLU A 642 -23.94 -17.29 -7.75
N THR A 643 -24.70 -16.25 -7.41
CA THR A 643 -26.06 -16.37 -6.89
C THR A 643 -26.93 -15.26 -7.47
N PRO A 644 -28.24 -15.48 -7.68
CA PRO A 644 -29.16 -14.44 -8.12
C PRO A 644 -29.05 -13.15 -7.28
N LEU A 645 -29.28 -11.99 -7.91
CA LEU A 645 -29.28 -10.69 -7.23
C LEU A 645 -30.53 -10.50 -6.34
N THR A 646 -31.62 -11.19 -6.69
CA THR A 646 -32.89 -11.15 -5.98
C THR A 646 -33.58 -12.52 -6.03
N VAL A 647 -34.65 -12.70 -5.26
CA VAL A 647 -35.51 -13.89 -5.38
C VAL A 647 -36.19 -13.88 -6.75
N GLU A 648 -36.04 -14.96 -7.50
CA GLU A 648 -36.63 -15.12 -8.82
C GLU A 648 -37.70 -16.22 -8.81
N LEU A 649 -38.64 -16.15 -9.76
CA LEU A 649 -39.59 -17.23 -9.98
C LEU A 649 -38.90 -18.34 -10.79
N ASP A 650 -38.93 -19.57 -10.29
CA ASP A 650 -38.55 -20.72 -11.10
C ASP A 650 -39.70 -21.06 -12.05
N THR A 651 -39.64 -20.49 -13.26
CA THR A 651 -40.68 -20.67 -14.28
C THR A 651 -40.80 -22.10 -14.79
N LEU A 652 -39.78 -22.95 -14.60
CA LEU A 652 -39.80 -24.36 -15.01
C LEU A 652 -40.40 -25.26 -13.93
N ALA A 653 -40.19 -24.92 -12.66
CA ALA A 653 -40.74 -25.66 -11.52
C ALA A 653 -42.09 -25.11 -11.02
N THR A 654 -42.49 -23.92 -11.45
CA THR A 654 -43.80 -23.32 -11.15
C THR A 654 -44.89 -23.91 -12.03
N GLY A 655 -45.94 -24.44 -11.43
CA GLY A 655 -47.02 -25.12 -12.14
C GLY A 655 -47.86 -26.02 -11.25
N PHE A 656 -48.79 -26.77 -11.85
CA PHE A 656 -49.51 -27.83 -11.14
C PHE A 656 -48.57 -29.00 -10.86
N VAL A 657 -48.42 -29.33 -9.57
CA VAL A 657 -47.62 -30.48 -9.10
C VAL A 657 -48.51 -31.69 -8.80
N GLU A 658 -49.79 -31.45 -8.52
CA GLU A 658 -50.84 -32.46 -8.42
C GLU A 658 -52.03 -31.97 -9.26
N GLY A 659 -52.63 -32.88 -10.03
CA GLY A 659 -53.62 -32.51 -11.05
C GLY A 659 -53.01 -31.98 -12.35
N ASN A 660 -53.85 -31.79 -13.37
CA ASN A 660 -53.45 -31.15 -14.62
C ASN A 660 -54.65 -30.45 -15.29
N PRO A 661 -55.27 -29.47 -14.61
CA PRO A 661 -56.38 -28.73 -15.19
C PRO A 661 -55.92 -27.93 -16.41
N ALA A 662 -56.79 -27.75 -17.39
CA ALA A 662 -56.51 -27.00 -18.62
C ALA A 662 -56.55 -25.46 -18.40
N ILE A 663 -55.92 -24.98 -17.33
CA ILE A 663 -55.83 -23.57 -16.95
C ILE A 663 -54.36 -23.21 -16.66
N ALA A 664 -53.97 -22.00 -17.05
CA ALA A 664 -52.63 -21.47 -16.81
C ALA A 664 -52.69 -20.23 -15.93
N PHE A 665 -51.67 -20.07 -15.08
CA PHE A 665 -51.53 -18.90 -14.22
C PHE A 665 -50.24 -18.13 -14.52
N THR A 666 -50.32 -16.81 -14.40
CA THR A 666 -49.16 -15.92 -14.37
C THR A 666 -48.88 -15.53 -12.93
N THR A 667 -47.61 -15.55 -12.53
CA THR A 667 -47.18 -15.17 -11.18
C THR A 667 -46.19 -14.02 -11.24
N ARG A 668 -46.38 -13.00 -10.41
CA ARG A 668 -45.46 -11.84 -10.30
C ARG A 668 -45.34 -11.32 -8.88
N TYR A 669 -44.19 -10.73 -8.55
CA TYR A 669 -43.99 -10.04 -7.29
C TYR A 669 -44.81 -8.73 -7.26
N ALA A 670 -45.48 -8.44 -6.15
CA ALA A 670 -46.39 -7.29 -6.04
C ALA A 670 -45.70 -5.98 -5.60
N SER A 671 -44.40 -6.05 -5.24
CA SER A 671 -43.50 -4.93 -4.92
C SER A 671 -43.92 -3.87 -3.88
N PRO A 672 -44.68 -4.16 -2.79
CA PRO A 672 -44.88 -3.17 -1.72
C PRO A 672 -43.73 -3.11 -0.71
N LEU A 673 -42.82 -4.09 -0.73
CA LEU A 673 -41.62 -4.20 0.10
C LEU A 673 -40.46 -4.66 -0.79
N SER A 674 -39.22 -4.42 -0.35
CA SER A 674 -38.03 -4.96 -1.02
C SER A 674 -38.13 -6.49 -1.15
N ILE A 675 -37.77 -7.01 -2.32
CA ILE A 675 -37.72 -8.45 -2.59
C ILE A 675 -36.57 -9.15 -1.86
N ASN A 676 -35.59 -8.40 -1.38
CA ASN A 676 -34.48 -8.91 -0.57
C ASN A 676 -34.76 -8.85 0.95
N LEU A 677 -35.94 -8.40 1.38
CA LEU A 677 -36.32 -8.36 2.80
C LEU A 677 -36.95 -9.70 3.24
N ARG A 678 -36.28 -10.40 4.15
CA ARG A 678 -36.74 -11.64 4.79
C ARG A 678 -37.87 -11.34 5.78
N ARG A 679 -38.92 -12.16 5.77
CA ARG A 679 -40.12 -11.97 6.61
C ARG A 679 -40.91 -13.27 6.73
N PRO A 680 -41.87 -13.39 7.67
CA PRO A 680 -42.65 -14.62 7.81
C PRO A 680 -43.31 -15.05 6.49
N GLY A 681 -43.01 -16.28 6.07
CA GLY A 681 -43.49 -16.88 4.82
C GLY A 681 -42.85 -16.36 3.53
N PHE A 682 -41.75 -15.60 3.62
CA PHE A 682 -40.95 -15.20 2.45
C PHE A 682 -39.44 -15.12 2.81
N PRO A 683 -38.52 -15.73 2.04
CA PRO A 683 -38.73 -16.36 0.75
C PRO A 683 -38.99 -17.87 0.89
N GLU A 684 -40.22 -18.30 0.60
CA GLU A 684 -40.59 -19.71 0.56
C GLU A 684 -41.47 -19.97 -0.65
N ASP A 685 -41.35 -21.17 -1.22
CA ASP A 685 -42.30 -21.66 -2.20
C ASP A 685 -43.72 -21.64 -1.64
N LEU A 686 -44.70 -21.42 -2.50
CA LEU A 686 -46.10 -21.43 -2.13
C LEU A 686 -46.81 -22.63 -2.73
N LEU A 687 -47.66 -23.27 -1.95
CA LEU A 687 -48.56 -24.34 -2.39
C LEU A 687 -50.00 -23.83 -2.29
N ILE A 688 -50.68 -23.78 -3.43
CA ILE A 688 -52.10 -23.45 -3.54
C ILE A 688 -52.86 -24.76 -3.76
N THR A 689 -53.58 -25.22 -2.74
CA THR A 689 -54.39 -26.45 -2.82
C THR A 689 -55.84 -26.08 -3.09
N PHE A 690 -56.43 -26.66 -4.13
CA PHE A 690 -57.82 -26.45 -4.54
C PHE A 690 -58.74 -27.57 -4.03
N ALA A 691 -60.02 -27.24 -3.85
CA ALA A 691 -61.06 -28.14 -3.37
C ALA A 691 -62.43 -27.85 -4.01
N ASP A 692 -63.36 -28.79 -3.90
CA ASP A 692 -64.75 -28.53 -4.32
C ASP A 692 -65.54 -27.72 -3.26
N THR A 693 -65.03 -27.63 -2.04
CA THR A 693 -65.62 -26.89 -0.91
C THR A 693 -64.67 -25.79 -0.41
N PRO A 694 -65.18 -24.68 0.16
CA PRO A 694 -64.32 -23.63 0.72
C PRO A 694 -63.32 -24.15 1.74
N LEU A 695 -62.03 -23.83 1.56
CA LEU A 695 -60.92 -24.19 2.47
C LEU A 695 -60.44 -23.01 3.32
N ASP A 696 -60.60 -21.78 2.83
CA ASP A 696 -60.19 -20.56 3.52
C ASP A 696 -61.11 -19.37 3.14
N THR A 697 -60.89 -18.19 3.70
CA THR A 697 -61.66 -16.97 3.40
C THR A 697 -60.72 -15.80 3.15
N SER A 698 -60.89 -15.13 2.00
CA SER A 698 -60.06 -13.98 1.64
C SER A 698 -60.24 -12.79 2.60
N ARG A 699 -59.20 -11.96 2.72
CA ARG A 699 -59.26 -10.72 3.49
C ARG A 699 -59.96 -9.62 2.71
N ALA A 700 -60.88 -8.92 3.38
CA ALA A 700 -61.55 -7.76 2.82
C ALA A 700 -60.57 -6.60 2.56
N ALA A 701 -60.79 -5.87 1.46
CA ALA A 701 -60.10 -4.62 1.13
C ALA A 701 -61.09 -3.61 0.50
N ILE A 702 -60.64 -2.38 0.28
CA ILE A 702 -61.48 -1.33 -0.33
C ILE A 702 -61.93 -1.82 -1.73
N GLY A 703 -63.23 -2.06 -1.89
CA GLY A 703 -63.82 -2.55 -3.14
C GLY A 703 -63.76 -4.06 -3.36
N THR A 704 -63.29 -4.86 -2.40
CA THR A 704 -63.25 -6.34 -2.46
C THR A 704 -63.70 -6.95 -1.13
N PRO A 705 -64.91 -7.52 -1.02
CA PRO A 705 -65.37 -8.15 0.21
C PRO A 705 -64.59 -9.44 0.52
N ALA A 706 -64.70 -9.95 1.75
CA ALA A 706 -64.20 -11.28 2.09
C ALA A 706 -65.04 -12.36 1.40
N ILE A 707 -64.39 -13.29 0.69
CA ILE A 707 -65.02 -14.32 -0.13
C ILE A 707 -64.56 -15.69 0.38
N PRO A 708 -65.47 -16.64 0.66
CA PRO A 708 -65.10 -18.04 0.90
C PRO A 708 -64.40 -18.61 -0.34
N ALA A 709 -63.12 -18.96 -0.20
CA ALA A 709 -62.30 -19.46 -1.27
C ALA A 709 -62.19 -20.99 -1.21
N ARG A 710 -62.32 -21.63 -2.36
CA ARG A 710 -62.14 -23.07 -2.57
C ARG A 710 -60.67 -23.47 -2.72
N PHE A 711 -59.78 -22.64 -2.18
CA PHE A 711 -58.37 -22.93 -2.10
C PHE A 711 -57.82 -22.40 -0.79
N LYS A 712 -56.65 -22.93 -0.41
CA LYS A 712 -55.82 -22.39 0.68
C LYS A 712 -54.39 -22.26 0.19
N ILE A 713 -53.64 -21.36 0.81
CA ILE A 713 -52.26 -21.07 0.44
C ILE A 713 -51.38 -21.34 1.65
N VAL A 714 -50.39 -22.21 1.49
CA VAL A 714 -49.41 -22.50 2.52
C VAL A 714 -48.01 -22.35 1.96
N THR A 715 -47.05 -22.00 2.81
CA THR A 715 -45.64 -22.11 2.45
C THR A 715 -45.22 -23.59 2.40
N ALA A 716 -44.40 -23.96 1.42
CA ALA A 716 -44.00 -25.36 1.24
C ALA A 716 -43.05 -25.86 2.33
N GLY A 717 -42.21 -24.98 2.90
CA GLY A 717 -41.22 -25.33 3.91
C GLY A 717 -41.80 -25.32 5.32
N SER A 718 -42.27 -24.15 5.76
CA SER A 718 -42.77 -23.93 7.12
C SER A 718 -44.22 -24.40 7.34
N GLY A 719 -44.99 -24.61 6.26
CA GLY A 719 -46.41 -24.97 6.35
C GLY A 719 -47.29 -23.84 6.89
N LEU A 720 -46.79 -22.61 6.88
CA LEU A 720 -47.51 -21.42 7.33
C LEU A 720 -48.65 -21.13 6.36
N GLN A 721 -49.88 -21.12 6.86
CA GLN A 721 -51.04 -20.70 6.08
C GLN A 721 -51.05 -19.18 5.93
N LEU A 722 -51.07 -18.71 4.69
CA LEU A 722 -50.98 -17.30 4.35
C LEU A 722 -52.35 -16.71 4.06
N ASP A 723 -52.58 -15.50 4.59
CA ASP A 723 -53.73 -14.69 4.23
C ASP A 723 -53.62 -14.23 2.76
N PHE A 724 -54.75 -14.04 2.08
CA PHE A 724 -54.76 -13.56 0.71
C PHE A 724 -55.93 -12.61 0.44
N ARG A 725 -55.81 -11.80 -0.61
CA ARG A 725 -56.97 -11.14 -1.24
C ARG A 725 -57.31 -11.90 -2.50
N PHE A 726 -58.60 -12.02 -2.77
CA PHE A 726 -59.09 -12.77 -3.91
C PHE A 726 -60.09 -11.92 -4.68
N ARG A 727 -59.86 -11.80 -5.99
CA ARG A 727 -60.81 -11.22 -6.94
C ARG A 727 -61.46 -12.35 -7.71
N ASP A 728 -62.75 -12.53 -7.46
CA ASP A 728 -63.63 -13.51 -8.11
C ASP A 728 -64.66 -12.73 -8.95
N VAL A 729 -64.71 -12.96 -10.26
CA VAL A 729 -65.61 -12.22 -11.16
C VAL A 729 -66.89 -12.99 -11.48
N ASN A 730 -66.88 -14.32 -11.32
CA ASN A 730 -68.01 -15.19 -11.65
C ASN A 730 -68.74 -15.74 -10.42
N GLY A 731 -68.16 -15.59 -9.23
CA GLY A 731 -68.73 -15.96 -7.93
C GLY A 731 -68.63 -17.45 -7.60
N ASP A 732 -67.74 -18.21 -8.24
CA ASP A 732 -67.60 -19.65 -8.02
C ASP A 732 -66.66 -20.03 -6.85
N GLY A 733 -65.87 -19.06 -6.36
CA GLY A 733 -64.95 -19.21 -5.24
C GLY A 733 -63.59 -19.82 -5.59
N THR A 734 -63.21 -19.97 -6.86
CA THR A 734 -61.90 -20.51 -7.29
C THR A 734 -61.28 -19.68 -8.42
N LEU A 735 -60.01 -19.92 -8.79
CA LEU A 735 -59.39 -19.28 -9.95
C LEU A 735 -59.82 -20.01 -11.23
N SER A 736 -60.83 -19.51 -11.93
CA SER A 736 -61.41 -20.18 -13.12
C SER A 736 -61.64 -19.26 -14.32
N ALA A 737 -61.66 -17.94 -14.14
CA ALA A 737 -61.97 -16.98 -15.21
C ALA A 737 -60.87 -15.93 -15.46
N PRO A 738 -60.77 -15.39 -16.68
CA PRO A 738 -59.91 -14.23 -16.95
C PRO A 738 -60.24 -13.06 -16.01
N GLU A 739 -59.21 -12.28 -15.65
CA GLU A 739 -59.26 -11.18 -14.66
C GLU A 739 -59.38 -11.58 -13.18
N GLU A 740 -59.43 -12.88 -12.87
CA GLU A 740 -59.35 -13.37 -11.49
C GLU A 740 -57.89 -13.48 -11.03
N PHE A 741 -57.65 -13.06 -9.79
CA PHE A 741 -56.31 -13.14 -9.19
C PHE A 741 -56.36 -13.31 -7.67
N ILE A 742 -55.26 -13.86 -7.16
CA ILE A 742 -54.92 -13.96 -5.75
C ILE A 742 -53.75 -13.03 -5.49
N ASP A 743 -53.89 -12.12 -4.52
CA ASP A 743 -52.75 -11.45 -3.90
C ASP A 743 -52.43 -12.16 -2.57
N VAL A 744 -51.35 -12.93 -2.55
CA VAL A 744 -50.85 -13.57 -1.33
C VAL A 744 -50.26 -12.51 -0.42
N LEU A 745 -50.66 -12.50 0.84
CA LEU A 745 -50.23 -11.52 1.81
C LEU A 745 -49.25 -12.12 2.81
N THR A 746 -48.15 -11.41 3.09
CA THR A 746 -47.22 -11.75 4.17
C THR A 746 -47.14 -10.60 5.19
N PRO A 747 -46.82 -10.88 6.46
CA PRO A 747 -46.51 -9.84 7.46
C PRO A 747 -45.34 -8.94 7.00
N GLU A 748 -45.31 -7.68 7.45
CA GLU A 748 -44.18 -6.76 7.20
C GLU A 748 -42.89 -7.20 7.92
N ALA A 749 -43.02 -7.83 9.09
CA ALA A 749 -41.94 -8.34 9.92
C ALA A 749 -42.50 -9.43 10.86
N GLU A 750 -41.62 -10.15 11.54
CA GLU A 750 -42.00 -11.11 12.59
C GLU A 750 -42.91 -10.45 13.64
N GLY A 751 -44.02 -11.10 13.99
CA GLY A 751 -45.00 -10.56 14.94
C GLY A 751 -45.87 -9.39 14.45
N SER A 752 -45.67 -8.89 13.22
CA SER A 752 -46.51 -7.82 12.65
C SER A 752 -47.90 -8.32 12.28
N THR A 753 -48.94 -7.56 12.62
CA THR A 753 -50.32 -7.79 12.15
C THR A 753 -50.61 -7.10 10.81
N ARG A 754 -49.66 -6.30 10.30
CA ARG A 754 -49.81 -5.59 9.03
C ARG A 754 -49.35 -6.46 7.89
N LEU A 755 -50.30 -6.78 7.01
CA LEU A 755 -50.11 -7.68 5.88
C LEU A 755 -49.90 -6.90 4.58
N ARG A 756 -48.94 -7.34 3.77
CA ARG A 756 -48.60 -6.75 2.47
C ARG A 756 -48.69 -7.79 1.35
N PRO A 757 -49.22 -7.41 0.16
CA PRO A 757 -49.19 -8.28 -1.01
C PRO A 757 -47.75 -8.66 -1.38
N THR A 758 -47.41 -9.93 -1.46
CA THR A 758 -46.06 -10.39 -1.83
C THR A 758 -46.07 -10.96 -3.24
N TRP A 759 -46.99 -11.89 -3.52
CA TRP A 759 -47.14 -12.50 -4.84
C TRP A 759 -48.55 -12.28 -5.37
N ARG A 760 -48.65 -11.96 -6.66
CA ARG A 760 -49.92 -12.02 -7.41
C ARG A 760 -49.91 -13.22 -8.34
N ILE A 761 -50.90 -14.09 -8.19
CA ILE A 761 -51.19 -15.21 -9.09
C ILE A 761 -52.49 -14.87 -9.83
N GLN A 762 -52.46 -14.86 -11.16
CA GLN A 762 -53.59 -14.43 -11.99
C GLN A 762 -53.84 -15.42 -13.13
N VAL A 763 -55.11 -15.65 -13.47
CA VAL A 763 -55.48 -16.48 -14.63
C VAL A 763 -54.91 -15.87 -15.91
N ASP A 764 -54.18 -16.68 -16.68
CA ASP A 764 -53.64 -16.28 -17.97
C ASP A 764 -54.76 -16.20 -19.03
N ALA A 765 -55.06 -14.97 -19.47
CA ALA A 765 -56.11 -14.70 -20.46
C ALA A 765 -55.78 -15.25 -21.86
N ALA A 766 -54.56 -15.73 -22.10
CA ALA A 766 -54.17 -16.38 -23.37
C ALA A 766 -54.57 -17.86 -23.46
N ALA A 767 -55.05 -18.48 -22.37
CA ALA A 767 -55.65 -19.81 -22.41
C ALA A 767 -56.99 -19.74 -23.20
N GLY A 768 -57.16 -20.58 -24.22
CA GLY A 768 -58.32 -20.56 -25.14
C GLY A 768 -59.69 -20.73 -24.47
N GLU A 769 -60.77 -20.57 -25.26
CA GLU A 769 -62.16 -20.49 -24.76
C GLU A 769 -62.53 -21.62 -23.76
N THR A 770 -62.91 -21.20 -22.54
CA THR A 770 -63.32 -21.97 -21.34
C THR A 770 -62.27 -22.96 -20.78
N PRO A 771 -61.24 -22.46 -20.05
CA PRO A 771 -60.34 -23.32 -19.29
C PRO A 771 -61.09 -24.11 -18.21
N GLU A 772 -60.67 -25.36 -17.98
CA GLU A 772 -61.20 -26.21 -16.89
C GLU A 772 -60.68 -25.68 -15.55
N ALA A 773 -61.59 -25.36 -14.63
CA ALA A 773 -61.23 -24.84 -13.31
C ALA A 773 -60.47 -25.90 -12.49
N PRO A 774 -59.54 -25.50 -11.61
CA PRO A 774 -58.89 -26.43 -10.69
C PRO A 774 -59.93 -27.13 -9.79
N GLY A 775 -59.83 -28.45 -9.69
CA GLY A 775 -60.74 -29.31 -8.95
C GLY A 775 -60.19 -29.78 -7.60
N ASP A 776 -60.95 -30.67 -6.96
CA ASP A 776 -60.59 -31.22 -5.64
C ASP A 776 -59.26 -31.99 -5.66
N GLY A 777 -58.30 -31.49 -4.88
CA GLY A 777 -56.98 -32.11 -4.73
C GLY A 777 -55.90 -31.56 -5.67
N ASP A 778 -56.23 -30.67 -6.61
CA ASP A 778 -55.23 -30.01 -7.45
C ASP A 778 -54.31 -29.11 -6.60
N VAL A 779 -53.01 -29.12 -6.90
CA VAL A 779 -52.02 -28.30 -6.18
C VAL A 779 -51.16 -27.53 -7.18
N TYR A 780 -51.20 -26.20 -7.10
CA TYR A 780 -50.32 -25.32 -7.84
C TYR A 780 -49.17 -24.84 -6.97
N ARG A 781 -47.93 -25.11 -7.40
CA ARG A 781 -46.70 -24.65 -6.73
C ARG A 781 -46.17 -23.40 -7.39
N VAL A 782 -45.96 -22.34 -6.60
CA VAL A 782 -45.11 -21.20 -6.95
C VAL A 782 -43.71 -21.54 -6.44
N ALA A 783 -42.81 -21.92 -7.35
CA ALA A 783 -41.45 -22.30 -7.02
C ALA A 783 -40.51 -21.10 -7.15
N LEU A 784 -39.61 -20.91 -6.18
CA LEU A 784 -38.70 -19.78 -6.13
C LEU A 784 -37.24 -20.23 -6.29
N ARG A 785 -36.43 -19.46 -7.01
CA ARG A 785 -34.97 -19.50 -6.94
C ARG A 785 -34.55 -18.44 -5.94
N VAL A 786 -34.22 -18.88 -4.73
CA VAL A 786 -33.79 -18.01 -3.63
C VAL A 786 -32.27 -17.87 -3.71
N PRO A 787 -31.69 -16.66 -3.61
CA PRO A 787 -30.24 -16.52 -3.60
C PRO A 787 -29.62 -17.13 -2.35
N PHE A 788 -28.30 -17.36 -2.36
CA PHE A 788 -27.55 -17.71 -1.14
C PHE A 788 -27.79 -16.64 -0.07
N GLY A 789 -28.22 -17.08 1.10
CA GLY A 789 -28.55 -16.19 2.22
C GLY A 789 -27.50 -16.20 3.32
N PRO A 790 -27.61 -15.31 4.32
CA PRO A 790 -26.76 -15.34 5.50
C PRO A 790 -26.82 -16.70 6.20
N GLY A 791 -25.65 -17.30 6.46
CA GLY A 791 -25.48 -18.61 7.07
C GLY A 791 -25.40 -19.79 6.09
N GLU A 792 -25.62 -19.58 4.79
CA GLU A 792 -25.36 -20.58 3.75
C GLU A 792 -23.89 -21.02 3.79
N ALA A 793 -23.59 -22.32 3.61
CA ALA A 793 -22.22 -22.80 3.71
C ALA A 793 -21.90 -23.97 2.76
N PHE A 794 -20.66 -23.95 2.26
CA PHE A 794 -20.08 -24.98 1.39
C PHE A 794 -18.76 -25.48 1.97
N THR A 795 -18.44 -26.75 1.76
CA THR A 795 -17.14 -27.33 2.12
C THR A 795 -16.50 -27.99 0.92
N PHE A 796 -15.17 -27.98 0.84
CA PHE A 796 -14.41 -28.73 -0.17
C PHE A 796 -13.05 -29.15 0.37
N THR A 797 -12.45 -30.18 -0.23
CA THR A 797 -11.15 -30.73 0.21
C THR A 797 -10.12 -30.55 -0.89
N THR A 798 -8.88 -30.21 -0.52
CA THR A 798 -7.78 -30.00 -1.48
C THR A 798 -6.82 -31.18 -1.54
N ARG A 799 -6.09 -31.24 -2.65
CA ARG A 799 -4.88 -32.05 -2.83
C ARG A 799 -3.72 -31.13 -3.19
N GLY A 800 -2.62 -31.25 -2.48
CA GLY A 800 -1.40 -30.48 -2.73
C GLY A 800 -0.69 -30.92 -4.00
N ALA A 801 0.22 -30.08 -4.50
CA ALA A 801 1.03 -30.44 -5.66
C ALA A 801 2.01 -31.58 -5.33
N TYR A 802 2.26 -32.47 -6.28
CA TYR A 802 3.17 -33.61 -6.11
C TYR A 802 3.83 -34.01 -7.42
N VAL A 803 4.85 -34.88 -7.34
CA VAL A 803 5.52 -35.45 -8.52
C VAL A 803 5.11 -36.91 -8.68
N ASP A 804 4.38 -37.22 -9.75
CA ASP A 804 3.99 -38.60 -10.09
C ASP A 804 5.13 -39.32 -10.81
N ALA A 805 5.58 -40.44 -10.25
CA ALA A 805 6.71 -41.20 -10.78
C ALA A 805 6.45 -41.83 -12.16
N SER A 806 5.20 -42.16 -12.48
CA SER A 806 4.83 -42.76 -13.77
C SER A 806 4.82 -41.69 -14.86
N LEU A 807 4.23 -40.52 -14.58
CA LEU A 807 4.27 -39.37 -15.47
C LEU A 807 5.70 -38.83 -15.64
N ALA A 808 6.51 -38.83 -14.58
CA ALA A 808 7.92 -38.44 -14.67
C ALA A 808 8.70 -39.33 -15.63
N ARG A 809 8.46 -40.65 -15.59
CA ARG A 809 9.10 -41.61 -16.51
C ARG A 809 8.67 -41.38 -17.96
N GLN A 810 7.39 -41.10 -18.18
CA GLN A 810 6.89 -40.80 -19.52
C GLN A 810 7.49 -39.49 -20.06
N ALA A 811 7.42 -38.42 -19.28
CA ALA A 811 7.94 -37.11 -19.69
C ALA A 811 9.44 -37.13 -19.98
N PHE A 812 10.24 -37.86 -19.20
CA PHE A 812 11.69 -38.02 -19.46
C PHE A 812 12.02 -38.78 -20.76
N GLN A 813 11.08 -39.59 -21.27
CA GLN A 813 11.23 -40.26 -22.57
C GLN A 813 10.83 -39.35 -23.75
N GLU A 814 9.96 -38.38 -23.50
CA GLU A 814 9.43 -37.46 -24.52
C GLU A 814 10.28 -36.20 -24.67
N GLU A 815 10.86 -35.69 -23.57
CA GLU A 815 11.69 -34.49 -23.55
C GLU A 815 13.10 -34.79 -23.02
N GLU A 816 14.09 -34.61 -23.89
CA GLU A 816 15.49 -34.82 -23.55
C GLU A 816 16.07 -33.64 -22.74
N PRO A 817 16.89 -33.88 -21.71
CA PRO A 817 17.64 -32.84 -21.03
C PRO A 817 18.50 -31.97 -21.96
N TYR A 818 18.51 -30.67 -21.75
CA TYR A 818 19.24 -29.72 -22.61
C TYR A 818 19.92 -28.60 -21.82
N VAL A 819 20.78 -27.83 -22.49
CA VAL A 819 21.61 -26.77 -21.87
C VAL A 819 21.26 -25.40 -22.45
N VAL A 820 21.18 -24.37 -21.60
CA VAL A 820 20.87 -22.99 -22.00
C VAL A 820 21.86 -21.99 -21.35
N PRO A 821 22.41 -21.03 -22.10
CA PRO A 821 22.45 -20.99 -23.56
C PRO A 821 23.35 -22.11 -24.12
N ASN A 822 23.09 -22.56 -25.34
CA ASN A 822 23.97 -23.50 -26.04
C ASN A 822 24.05 -23.12 -27.53
N PRO A 823 25.18 -22.55 -28.01
CA PRO A 823 26.40 -22.29 -27.26
C PRO A 823 26.26 -21.15 -26.23
N TYR A 824 27.06 -21.18 -25.17
CA TYR A 824 27.29 -20.02 -24.32
C TYR A 824 28.30 -19.08 -25.01
N VAL A 825 27.92 -17.83 -25.23
CA VAL A 825 28.72 -16.84 -25.99
C VAL A 825 28.98 -15.61 -25.14
N ALA A 826 30.12 -15.61 -24.43
CA ALA A 826 30.58 -14.55 -23.54
C ALA A 826 29.67 -14.20 -22.33
N SER A 827 28.37 -14.01 -22.53
CA SER A 827 27.34 -13.73 -21.52
C SER A 827 25.97 -14.31 -21.93
N ALA A 828 25.01 -14.30 -21.02
CA ALA A 828 23.61 -14.60 -21.31
C ALA A 828 22.71 -13.49 -20.75
N SER A 829 21.56 -13.22 -21.38
CA SER A 829 20.65 -12.13 -20.95
C SER A 829 20.11 -12.30 -19.53
N PHE A 830 20.07 -13.53 -19.03
CA PHE A 830 19.58 -13.89 -17.70
C PHE A 830 20.70 -14.04 -16.65
N GLU A 831 21.94 -13.63 -16.96
CA GLU A 831 22.99 -13.52 -15.95
C GLU A 831 22.67 -12.36 -15.00
N PRO A 832 22.92 -12.50 -13.68
CA PRO A 832 22.69 -11.42 -12.73
C PRO A 832 23.51 -10.18 -13.07
N GLU A 833 22.94 -9.01 -12.79
CA GLU A 833 23.62 -7.73 -12.90
C GLU A 833 24.92 -7.70 -12.06
N ARG A 834 25.90 -6.90 -12.48
CA ARG A 834 27.18 -6.78 -11.78
C ARG A 834 27.02 -5.90 -10.55
N PHE A 835 27.27 -6.49 -9.37
CA PHE A 835 27.26 -5.74 -8.12
C PHE A 835 28.52 -4.85 -7.90
N ALA A 836 29.67 -5.24 -8.46
CA ALA A 836 30.94 -4.55 -8.21
C ALA A 836 31.33 -3.61 -9.36
N VAL A 837 31.93 -2.46 -9.02
CA VAL A 837 32.48 -1.44 -9.93
C VAL A 837 33.58 -2.00 -10.86
N SER A 838 34.14 -3.18 -10.56
CA SER A 838 35.10 -3.87 -11.43
C SER A 838 34.91 -5.40 -11.44
N GLY A 839 35.24 -6.03 -12.56
CA GLY A 839 35.08 -7.49 -12.77
C GLY A 839 33.94 -7.86 -13.74
N ARG A 840 33.81 -9.15 -14.08
CA ARG A 840 32.88 -9.63 -15.11
C ARG A 840 31.48 -10.05 -14.58
N GLY A 841 31.28 -10.07 -13.27
CA GLY A 841 30.05 -10.57 -12.64
C GLY A 841 29.97 -12.10 -12.54
N VAL A 842 28.81 -12.61 -12.09
CA VAL A 842 28.50 -14.05 -12.00
C VAL A 842 28.10 -14.56 -13.38
N ARG A 843 28.74 -15.65 -13.84
CA ARG A 843 28.38 -16.32 -15.10
C ARG A 843 27.40 -17.45 -14.82
N ARG A 844 26.48 -17.71 -15.75
CA ARG A 844 25.46 -18.74 -15.56
C ARG A 844 25.12 -19.50 -16.85
N MET A 845 25.11 -20.82 -16.74
CA MET A 845 24.52 -21.76 -17.68
C MET A 845 23.55 -22.67 -16.94
N GLU A 846 22.58 -23.24 -17.63
CA GLU A 846 21.53 -24.04 -17.01
C GLU A 846 21.33 -25.36 -17.73
N PHE A 847 21.11 -26.41 -16.96
CA PHE A 847 20.61 -27.68 -17.45
C PHE A 847 19.10 -27.72 -17.17
N ARG A 848 18.30 -28.00 -18.20
CA ARG A 848 16.83 -27.99 -18.14
C ARG A 848 16.24 -29.36 -18.48
N ALA A 849 14.96 -29.54 -18.17
CA ALA A 849 14.26 -30.82 -18.21
C ALA A 849 14.97 -31.89 -17.35
N ILE A 850 15.47 -31.47 -16.18
CA ILE A 850 16.17 -32.34 -15.24
C ILE A 850 15.14 -32.92 -14.26
N PRO A 851 14.99 -34.24 -14.14
CA PRO A 851 14.10 -34.84 -13.15
C PRO A 851 14.54 -34.53 -11.70
N ALA A 852 13.56 -34.48 -10.80
CA ALA A 852 13.82 -34.28 -9.37
C ALA A 852 14.81 -35.33 -8.83
N GLY A 853 15.84 -34.86 -8.12
CA GLY A 853 16.88 -35.71 -7.52
C GLY A 853 17.93 -36.30 -8.48
N ALA A 854 17.88 -35.96 -9.79
CA ALA A 854 18.87 -36.43 -10.75
C ALA A 854 20.26 -35.79 -10.53
N SER A 855 21.31 -36.47 -11.00
CA SER A 855 22.69 -35.96 -11.00
C SER A 855 23.18 -35.65 -12.40
N ILE A 856 23.97 -34.58 -12.54
CA ILE A 856 24.52 -34.11 -13.81
C ILE A 856 26.04 -34.12 -13.71
N ARG A 857 26.71 -34.88 -14.57
CA ARG A 857 28.17 -34.98 -14.62
C ARG A 857 28.68 -34.31 -15.89
N ILE A 858 29.53 -33.30 -15.74
CA ILE A 858 30.10 -32.52 -16.85
C ILE A 858 31.51 -33.01 -17.13
N TYR A 859 31.81 -33.31 -18.38
CA TYR A 859 33.10 -33.81 -18.85
C TYR A 859 33.67 -32.97 -19.99
N THR A 860 35.00 -32.94 -20.09
CA THR A 860 35.68 -32.52 -21.32
C THR A 860 35.48 -33.58 -22.40
N VAL A 861 35.71 -33.25 -23.68
CA VAL A 861 35.71 -34.24 -24.78
C VAL A 861 36.73 -35.38 -24.63
N ARG A 862 37.71 -35.24 -23.72
CA ARG A 862 38.69 -36.28 -23.37
C ARG A 862 38.18 -37.22 -22.26
N GLY A 863 37.00 -36.97 -21.70
CA GLY A 863 36.41 -37.74 -20.61
C GLY A 863 36.87 -37.32 -19.21
N GLU A 864 37.52 -36.16 -19.06
CA GLU A 864 37.92 -35.65 -17.75
C GLU A 864 36.73 -34.99 -17.05
N LEU A 865 36.47 -35.38 -15.80
CA LEU A 865 35.37 -34.82 -15.01
C LEU A 865 35.66 -33.38 -14.59
N VAL A 866 34.81 -32.46 -15.05
CA VAL A 866 34.86 -31.02 -14.77
C VAL A 866 34.15 -30.72 -13.47
N ARG A 867 32.88 -31.14 -13.35
CA ARG A 867 32.03 -30.90 -12.17
C ARG A 867 30.86 -31.89 -12.13
N VAL A 868 30.35 -32.14 -10.93
CA VAL A 868 29.08 -32.83 -10.70
C VAL A 868 28.10 -31.83 -10.08
N LEU A 869 26.89 -31.81 -10.59
CA LEU A 869 25.77 -31.01 -10.09
C LEU A 869 24.64 -31.97 -9.69
N HIS A 870 23.82 -31.54 -8.73
CA HIS A 870 22.69 -32.32 -8.24
C HIS A 870 21.43 -31.47 -8.29
N HIS A 871 20.34 -32.04 -8.77
CA HIS A 871 19.03 -31.47 -8.53
C HIS A 871 18.65 -31.69 -7.07
N ASP A 872 18.14 -30.64 -6.44
CA ASP A 872 17.78 -30.58 -5.02
C ASP A 872 16.57 -31.45 -4.60
N GLY A 873 15.78 -31.97 -5.55
CA GLY A 873 14.54 -32.69 -5.28
C GLY A 873 13.28 -31.82 -5.27
N GLY A 874 13.41 -30.50 -5.48
CA GLY A 874 12.28 -29.58 -5.62
C GLY A 874 11.49 -29.76 -6.92
N THR A 875 10.53 -28.87 -7.15
CA THR A 875 9.60 -28.93 -8.30
C THR A 875 10.11 -28.19 -9.54
N THR A 876 11.27 -27.53 -9.46
CA THR A 876 11.85 -26.76 -10.56
C THR A 876 12.70 -27.64 -11.47
N GLY A 877 12.34 -27.79 -12.75
CA GLY A 877 13.02 -28.70 -13.70
C GLY A 877 14.38 -28.22 -14.23
N MET A 878 15.15 -27.47 -13.43
CA MET A 878 16.39 -26.82 -13.84
C MET A 878 17.51 -26.92 -12.79
N VAL A 879 18.75 -27.03 -13.25
CA VAL A 879 19.96 -27.00 -12.41
C VAL A 879 20.95 -25.96 -12.97
N PRO A 880 21.31 -24.91 -12.21
CA PRO A 880 22.26 -23.90 -12.66
C PRO A 880 23.73 -24.34 -12.50
N TRP A 881 24.60 -23.76 -13.31
CA TRP A 881 26.05 -23.91 -13.25
C TRP A 881 26.75 -22.56 -13.42
N ASP A 882 27.73 -22.30 -12.56
CA ASP A 882 28.54 -21.08 -12.48
C ASP A 882 29.73 -21.04 -13.47
N LEU A 883 29.81 -22.02 -14.38
CA LEU A 883 30.94 -22.25 -15.30
C LEU A 883 32.29 -22.46 -14.57
N ARG A 884 32.27 -22.95 -13.33
CA ARG A 884 33.48 -23.31 -12.59
C ARG A 884 33.65 -24.82 -12.47
N THR A 885 34.91 -25.26 -12.49
CA THR A 885 35.31 -26.65 -12.21
C THR A 885 35.06 -27.01 -10.74
N LYS A 886 35.19 -28.30 -10.40
CA LYS A 886 35.18 -28.79 -9.01
C LYS A 886 36.22 -28.09 -8.11
N ASP A 887 37.32 -27.62 -8.69
CA ASP A 887 38.40 -26.88 -8.01
C ASP A 887 38.18 -25.36 -8.00
N ASN A 888 36.95 -24.90 -8.34
CA ASN A 888 36.53 -23.50 -8.38
C ASN A 888 37.31 -22.63 -9.38
N LEU A 889 37.82 -23.25 -10.46
CA LEU A 889 38.50 -22.56 -11.56
C LEU A 889 37.56 -22.32 -12.73
N ASP A 890 37.77 -21.25 -13.47
CA ASP A 890 37.04 -20.99 -14.71
C ASP A 890 37.29 -22.09 -15.75
N VAL A 891 36.21 -22.59 -16.36
CA VAL A 891 36.34 -23.50 -17.51
C VAL A 891 36.90 -22.79 -18.74
N ALA A 892 37.64 -23.53 -19.56
CA ALA A 892 38.18 -23.05 -20.83
C ALA A 892 37.08 -23.01 -21.94
N PRO A 893 37.22 -22.15 -22.96
CA PRO A 893 36.36 -22.24 -24.15
C PRO A 893 36.53 -23.62 -24.81
N GLY A 894 35.44 -24.21 -25.29
CA GLY A 894 35.49 -25.53 -25.91
C GLY A 894 34.16 -26.28 -25.90
N LEU A 895 34.20 -27.53 -26.40
CA LEU A 895 33.07 -28.46 -26.38
C LEU A 895 33.13 -29.31 -25.11
N TYR A 896 31.97 -29.52 -24.50
CA TYR A 896 31.78 -30.32 -23.29
C TYR A 896 30.66 -31.34 -23.51
N VAL A 897 30.70 -32.41 -22.71
CA VAL A 897 29.70 -33.48 -22.67
C VAL A 897 29.08 -33.46 -21.28
N PHE A 898 27.76 -33.64 -21.19
CA PHE A 898 27.09 -33.83 -19.91
C PHE A 898 26.33 -35.15 -19.89
N HIS A 899 26.32 -35.80 -18.73
CA HIS A 899 25.60 -37.04 -18.47
C HIS A 899 24.60 -36.78 -17.33
N VAL A 900 23.32 -36.99 -17.62
CA VAL A 900 22.23 -36.95 -16.64
C VAL A 900 21.92 -38.37 -16.20
N ASP A 901 21.88 -38.58 -14.90
CA ASP A 901 21.57 -39.85 -14.26
C ASP A 901 20.41 -39.66 -13.30
N ALA A 902 19.23 -40.11 -13.73
CA ALA A 902 17.96 -39.94 -13.03
C ALA A 902 17.48 -41.25 -12.38
N GLY A 903 18.41 -42.16 -12.07
CA GLY A 903 18.11 -43.45 -11.42
C GLY A 903 17.16 -44.31 -12.25
N ASP A 904 16.03 -44.70 -11.64
CA ASP A 904 15.01 -45.57 -12.26
C ASP A 904 14.23 -44.92 -13.41
N LEU A 905 14.41 -43.61 -13.64
CA LEU A 905 13.83 -42.90 -14.79
C LEU A 905 14.68 -43.04 -16.06
N GLY A 906 15.98 -43.30 -15.91
CA GLY A 906 16.91 -43.51 -17.02
C GLY A 906 18.13 -42.58 -17.00
N GLN A 907 18.84 -42.56 -18.12
CA GLN A 907 20.06 -41.77 -18.29
C GLN A 907 20.08 -41.08 -19.66
N TYR A 908 20.70 -39.91 -19.71
CA TYR A 908 20.85 -39.12 -20.94
C TYR A 908 22.27 -38.58 -21.08
N VAL A 909 22.76 -38.47 -22.32
CA VAL A 909 24.06 -37.86 -22.63
C VAL A 909 23.88 -36.81 -23.72
N GLY A 910 24.28 -35.58 -23.42
CA GLY A 910 24.23 -34.46 -24.36
C GLY A 910 25.56 -33.72 -24.47
N LYS A 911 25.59 -32.68 -25.31
CA LYS A 911 26.78 -31.86 -25.56
C LYS A 911 26.43 -30.37 -25.60
N PHE A 912 27.39 -29.53 -25.20
CA PHE A 912 27.27 -28.08 -25.28
C PHE A 912 28.62 -27.41 -25.54
N ALA A 913 28.60 -26.17 -26.01
CA ALA A 913 29.81 -25.40 -26.31
C ALA A 913 29.88 -24.09 -25.52
N ILE A 914 31.10 -23.71 -25.15
CA ILE A 914 31.43 -22.43 -24.51
C ILE A 914 32.38 -21.64 -25.42
N ILE A 915 31.98 -20.42 -25.76
CA ILE A 915 32.73 -19.44 -26.56
C ILE A 915 32.96 -18.23 -25.64
N LYS A 916 34.21 -17.78 -25.48
CA LYS A 916 34.57 -16.64 -24.62
C LYS A 916 34.89 -15.40 -25.43
#